data_AF-A0A352XKB1-F1
#
_entry.id   AF-A0A352XKB1-F1
#
_cell.length_a   1.000
_cell.length_b   1.000
_cell.length_c   1.000
_cell.angle_alpha   90.00
_cell.angle_beta   90.00
_cell.angle_gamma   90.00
#
_symmetry.space_group_name_H-M   'P 1'
#
loop_
_entity.id
_entity.type
_entity.pdbx_description
1 polymer ?
#
loop_
_entity_poly.entity_id
_entity_poly.type
_entity_poly.pdbx_seq_one_letter_code
_entity_poly.pdbx_strand_id
1 'polypeptide(L)'
;MNVGSTLIFGWLVSNAVTHGTVAPSQVRINGQLLPQLSPAVAIDSLTLDEGDNAHDVSLAITLESAHTAPISVAWQTLPGTAGASDVTMSQGTVTFAPGETSKTIVVSVLGDFLEETAETFSVTLAGVENQLPPRFVTGKQTAVITMRDDDGPASVWLTGGTVQEGNSGARDVPFTVWLSRAPKLGEIVSLDYATVNETAVAADASMASMGMECQCRKEANACDFNHRQGTLVIPPGTSSANLPVVVKGDLRDEELEVFQLRITNLVGCIARNTTATAQIIDDDLAGKTLGGNRRVIAYADATAGTVTLPPADRITHLFAAFANVGNDGTLTSVPQISSWNSLKSTNPQLRILLSIGGWNWSSNFPAMAADSVKRATFAQSCRSVVLAQNLDGIDLDWEWPGGGNTVPIANDRNNFTALVRAVRVALDELSNTTGKTYELTCYAPASAANIAHWDLAALKQDFDFFNVQGYDLHGPWDSITGHQSGLLSNPSKDDGLSIAEVLALYTTAGVAKSQLLVGAPFYGYYWTNVGPNQNGFNQPGGGASDLTYAALSAANSWARSFVRTWDPYSLVPSLQEITAQGNGRWVSYDDPQSLHAKAAFSRAHGYGGVFFWQLGGDTADRSLLTTLSDSMADYATTDSDADGLPDAWEMNHFSTLSSANGSSDSDGDGSSDMLEFRGRTLPHSGADFPCLHAERHANQSVMLHWSTAHGVSYQLQRSYDLSTWQEITTIQGSGADTIMHDSALPANTAKAFYRLVFPPLPAMRE
;
A
#
# COMPACT_ATOMS: atom_id res chain seq x y z
N MET A 1 7.01 49.87 -52.43
CA MET A 1 6.60 49.25 -53.70
C MET A 1 5.51 50.11 -54.32
N ASN A 2 5.55 50.33 -55.64
CA ASN A 2 4.52 51.09 -56.36
C ASN A 2 3.25 50.24 -56.55
N VAL A 3 2.09 50.88 -56.49
CA VAL A 3 0.77 50.25 -56.72
C VAL A 3 0.73 49.67 -58.15
N GLY A 4 0.42 48.38 -58.27
CA GLY A 4 0.34 47.66 -59.57
C GLY A 4 1.42 46.59 -59.82
N SER A 5 2.26 46.26 -58.83
CA SER A 5 3.29 45.22 -58.96
C SER A 5 2.73 43.82 -58.60
N THR A 6 2.95 42.80 -59.42
CA THR A 6 2.62 41.39 -59.09
C THR A 6 3.74 40.77 -58.26
N LEU A 7 3.41 40.20 -57.10
CA LEU A 7 4.32 39.43 -56.25
C LEU A 7 4.10 37.93 -56.50
N ILE A 8 5.16 37.24 -56.93
CA ILE A 8 5.16 35.79 -57.11
C ILE A 8 5.83 35.17 -55.89
N PHE A 9 5.06 34.43 -55.09
CA PHE A 9 5.58 33.65 -53.96
C PHE A 9 5.87 32.22 -54.42
N GLY A 10 7.04 31.70 -54.06
CA GLY A 10 7.39 30.29 -54.24
C GLY A 10 7.90 29.71 -52.93
N TRP A 11 7.66 28.43 -52.68
CA TRP A 11 8.14 27.76 -51.47
C TRP A 11 8.67 26.37 -51.80
N LEU A 12 9.76 26.00 -51.12
CA LEU A 12 10.28 24.62 -51.10
C LEU A 12 9.86 24.00 -49.77
N VAL A 13 9.35 22.78 -49.83
CA VAL A 13 9.00 21.99 -48.65
C VAL A 13 9.90 20.78 -48.68
N SER A 14 10.83 20.68 -47.73
CA SER A 14 11.66 19.47 -47.58
C SER A 14 10.83 18.38 -46.92
N ASN A 15 10.64 17.28 -47.65
CA ASN A 15 9.96 16.03 -47.26
C ASN A 15 8.43 16.02 -47.46
N ALA A 16 7.99 15.07 -48.28
CA ALA A 16 6.59 14.71 -48.43
C ALA A 16 6.12 13.98 -47.16
N VAL A 17 5.26 14.62 -46.38
CA VAL A 17 4.45 13.93 -45.39
C VAL A 17 2.99 14.17 -45.74
N THR A 18 2.25 13.08 -45.94
CA THR A 18 0.85 13.04 -46.37
C THR A 18 -0.11 13.34 -45.21
N HIS A 19 0.04 14.51 -44.55
CA HIS A 19 -0.97 15.31 -43.83
C HIS A 19 -0.33 16.01 -42.59
N GLY A 20 -0.37 17.35 -42.59
CA GLY A 20 0.10 18.22 -41.50
C GLY A 20 0.51 19.62 -41.99
N THR A 21 0.45 20.62 -41.12
CA THR A 21 0.89 22.01 -41.42
C THR A 21 2.42 22.07 -41.31
N VAL A 22 3.15 21.95 -42.43
CA VAL A 22 4.62 22.04 -42.43
C VAL A 22 5.04 23.42 -42.95
N ALA A 23 5.83 24.14 -42.16
CA ALA A 23 6.42 25.41 -42.59
C ALA A 23 7.40 25.17 -43.76
N PRO A 24 7.38 25.98 -44.82
CA PRO A 24 8.30 25.81 -45.95
C PRO A 24 9.75 26.02 -45.50
N SER A 25 10.65 25.15 -45.98
CA SER A 25 12.09 25.22 -45.65
C SER A 25 12.78 26.42 -46.30
N GLN A 26 12.21 26.93 -47.41
CA GLN A 26 12.63 28.18 -48.06
C GLN A 26 11.42 28.85 -48.71
N VAL A 27 11.35 30.18 -48.59
CA VAL A 27 10.35 31.01 -49.29
C VAL A 27 11.08 31.93 -50.26
N ARG A 28 10.53 32.12 -51.45
CA ARG A 28 11.02 33.02 -52.49
C ARG A 28 9.96 34.06 -52.83
N ILE A 29 10.39 35.30 -53.06
CA ILE A 29 9.55 36.36 -53.61
C ILE A 29 10.19 36.83 -54.91
N ASN A 30 9.44 36.77 -56.02
CA ASN A 30 9.91 37.13 -57.37
C ASN A 30 11.22 36.41 -57.78
N GLY A 31 11.37 35.14 -57.37
CA GLY A 31 12.54 34.30 -57.68
C GLY A 31 13.73 34.47 -56.74
N GLN A 32 13.79 35.54 -55.92
CA GLN A 32 14.81 35.72 -54.89
C GLN A 32 14.46 34.92 -53.63
N LEU A 33 15.45 34.20 -53.08
CA LEU A 33 15.35 33.57 -51.76
C LEU A 33 15.16 34.64 -50.70
N LEU A 34 14.11 34.48 -49.88
CA LEU A 34 14.08 35.15 -48.59
C LEU A 34 15.18 34.53 -47.72
N PRO A 35 15.91 35.35 -46.95
CA PRO A 35 16.83 34.85 -45.94
C PRO A 35 16.10 33.86 -45.03
N GLN A 36 16.75 32.75 -44.65
CA GLN A 36 16.23 31.84 -43.64
C GLN A 36 15.88 32.68 -42.40
N LEU A 37 14.63 32.58 -41.92
CA LEU A 37 14.26 33.25 -40.68
C LEU A 37 15.17 32.70 -39.59
N SER A 38 15.88 33.61 -38.96
CA SER A 38 16.86 33.27 -37.97
C SER A 38 16.13 32.71 -36.73
N PRO A 39 16.58 31.58 -36.16
CA PRO A 39 15.85 30.86 -35.10
C PRO A 39 15.70 31.72 -33.85
N ALA A 40 14.60 31.54 -33.14
CA ALA A 40 14.44 32.16 -31.83
C ALA A 40 15.40 31.52 -30.82
N VAL A 41 15.96 32.33 -29.93
CA VAL A 41 16.85 31.88 -28.86
C VAL A 41 16.09 31.79 -27.55
N ALA A 42 16.42 30.80 -26.72
CA ALA A 42 15.83 30.60 -25.40
C ALA A 42 16.91 30.24 -24.35
N ILE A 43 16.64 30.63 -23.11
CA ILE A 43 17.29 30.11 -21.90
C ILE A 43 16.20 29.78 -20.87
N ASP A 44 16.38 28.69 -20.14
CA ASP A 44 15.43 28.23 -19.11
C ASP A 44 15.91 28.58 -17.71
N SER A 45 14.97 28.96 -16.83
CA SER A 45 15.21 29.10 -15.40
C SER A 45 15.66 27.78 -14.78
N LEU A 46 16.47 27.86 -13.73
CA LEU A 46 16.99 26.71 -12.99
C LEU A 46 16.85 26.96 -11.49
N THR A 47 16.64 25.90 -10.71
CA THR A 47 16.78 25.94 -9.26
C THR A 47 17.77 24.87 -8.82
N LEU A 48 18.69 25.23 -7.94
CA LEU A 48 19.77 24.39 -7.43
C LEU A 48 20.06 24.72 -5.96
N ASP A 49 20.84 23.86 -5.30
CA ASP A 49 21.36 24.10 -3.95
C ASP A 49 22.75 24.76 -4.05
N GLU A 50 23.04 25.74 -3.19
CA GLU A 50 24.26 26.56 -3.31
C GLU A 50 25.56 25.83 -2.92
N GLY A 51 25.44 24.81 -2.07
CA GLY A 51 26.52 23.92 -1.68
C GLY A 51 27.57 24.58 -0.78
N ASP A 52 28.52 23.78 -0.29
CA ASP A 52 29.45 24.27 0.75
C ASP A 52 30.62 25.11 0.22
N ASN A 53 30.84 25.09 -1.09
CA ASN A 53 32.02 25.65 -1.73
C ASN A 53 31.66 26.23 -3.11
N ALA A 54 32.55 27.09 -3.59
CA ALA A 54 32.51 27.57 -4.96
C ALA A 54 32.45 26.42 -5.97
N HIS A 55 31.42 26.41 -6.81
CA HIS A 55 31.19 25.41 -7.83
C HIS A 55 30.53 26.01 -9.09
N ASP A 56 30.66 25.30 -10.22
CA ASP A 56 30.24 25.80 -11.52
C ASP A 56 28.86 25.25 -11.92
N VAL A 57 27.95 26.15 -12.28
CA VAL A 57 26.60 25.84 -12.77
C VAL A 57 26.54 25.99 -14.28
N SER A 58 26.12 24.94 -14.97
CA SER A 58 25.98 24.89 -16.43
C SER A 58 24.57 25.24 -16.88
N LEU A 59 24.42 26.26 -17.73
CA LEU A 59 23.13 26.71 -18.27
C LEU A 59 23.10 26.55 -19.79
N ALA A 60 22.05 25.92 -20.31
CA ALA A 60 21.88 25.71 -21.74
C ALA A 60 21.15 26.89 -22.41
N ILE A 61 21.77 27.47 -23.43
CA ILE A 61 21.14 28.38 -24.39
C ILE A 61 20.77 27.55 -25.61
N THR A 62 19.52 27.64 -26.06
CA THR A 62 18.99 26.83 -27.17
C THR A 62 18.47 27.67 -28.33
N LEU A 63 18.53 27.10 -29.53
CA LEU A 63 17.92 27.63 -30.75
C LEU A 63 16.69 26.78 -31.11
N GLU A 64 15.59 27.44 -31.46
CA GLU A 64 14.34 26.79 -31.91
C GLU A 64 14.55 25.87 -33.12
N SER A 65 15.55 26.16 -33.96
CA SER A 65 15.94 25.31 -35.09
C SER A 65 17.39 25.54 -35.47
N ALA A 66 17.99 24.56 -36.15
CA ALA A 66 19.35 24.67 -36.67
C ALA A 66 19.46 25.75 -37.75
N HIS A 67 20.59 26.46 -37.75
CA HIS A 67 20.87 27.50 -38.74
C HIS A 67 22.08 27.15 -39.60
N THR A 68 22.11 27.63 -40.84
CA THR A 68 23.15 27.32 -41.83
C THR A 68 24.38 28.23 -41.75
N ALA A 69 24.27 29.35 -41.03
CA ALA A 69 25.37 30.25 -40.69
C ALA A 69 25.54 30.31 -39.16
N PRO A 70 26.74 30.64 -38.66
CA PRO A 70 26.95 30.75 -37.22
C PRO A 70 26.08 31.85 -36.60
N ILE A 71 25.58 31.59 -35.40
CA ILE A 71 24.77 32.53 -34.62
C ILE A 71 25.51 32.81 -33.31
N SER A 72 25.80 34.09 -33.04
CA SER A 72 26.38 34.51 -31.77
C SER A 72 25.33 35.16 -30.90
N VAL A 73 25.25 34.74 -29.64
CA VAL A 73 24.31 35.25 -28.64
C VAL A 73 25.11 35.81 -27.48
N ALA A 74 24.97 37.10 -27.19
CA ALA A 74 25.53 37.68 -25.98
C ALA A 74 24.63 37.35 -24.78
N TRP A 75 25.25 37.19 -23.62
CA TRP A 75 24.56 36.90 -22.37
C TRP A 75 25.26 37.62 -21.23
N GLN A 76 24.49 37.93 -20.20
CA GLN A 76 25.00 38.58 -18.98
C GLN A 76 24.20 38.09 -17.78
N THR A 77 24.87 37.87 -16.65
CA THR A 77 24.21 37.70 -15.36
C THR A 77 23.86 39.06 -14.76
N LEU A 78 22.69 39.12 -14.14
CA LEU A 78 22.16 40.28 -13.45
C LEU A 78 21.86 39.88 -12.00
N PRO A 79 22.18 40.74 -11.01
CA PRO A 79 21.85 40.47 -9.62
C PRO A 79 20.33 40.40 -9.43
N GLY A 80 19.90 39.43 -8.63
CA GLY A 80 18.55 39.37 -8.08
C GLY A 80 18.62 39.70 -6.59
N THR A 81 18.30 38.73 -5.74
CA THR A 81 18.59 38.82 -4.30
C THR A 81 20.01 38.40 -3.95
N ALA A 82 20.68 37.62 -4.81
CA ALA A 82 22.05 37.16 -4.60
C ALA A 82 23.08 38.28 -4.73
N GLY A 83 24.00 38.32 -3.77
CA GLY A 83 25.11 39.25 -3.65
C GLY A 83 26.42 38.74 -4.28
N ALA A 84 27.51 39.41 -3.93
CA ALA A 84 28.85 39.08 -4.42
C ALA A 84 29.54 37.97 -3.60
N SER A 85 28.97 37.62 -2.45
CA SER A 85 29.36 36.45 -1.65
C SER A 85 28.88 35.15 -2.28
N ASP A 86 27.78 35.18 -3.05
CA ASP A 86 26.97 33.98 -3.34
C ASP A 86 27.09 33.57 -4.83
N VAL A 87 27.43 34.52 -5.71
CA VAL A 87 27.65 34.24 -7.14
C VAL A 87 28.69 35.17 -7.77
N THR A 88 29.53 34.59 -8.62
CA THR A 88 30.44 35.35 -9.47
C THR A 88 29.72 35.81 -10.74
N MET A 89 29.27 37.06 -10.75
CA MET A 89 28.61 37.66 -11.91
C MET A 89 29.53 37.68 -13.14
N SER A 90 29.00 37.27 -14.29
CA SER A 90 29.75 37.11 -15.53
C SER A 90 28.94 37.51 -16.77
N GLN A 91 29.63 37.72 -17.88
CA GLN A 91 29.02 38.01 -19.18
C GLN A 91 29.89 37.44 -20.29
N GLY A 92 29.30 37.18 -21.45
CA GLY A 92 30.04 36.67 -22.58
C GLY A 92 29.21 36.55 -23.84
N THR A 93 29.79 35.92 -24.84
CA THR A 93 29.13 35.59 -26.10
C THR A 93 29.35 34.12 -26.39
N VAL A 94 28.27 33.44 -26.77
CA VAL A 94 28.34 32.05 -27.22
C VAL A 94 28.01 31.97 -28.71
N THR A 95 28.81 31.23 -29.47
CA THR A 95 28.63 31.09 -30.93
C THR A 95 28.23 29.66 -31.26
N PHE A 96 27.02 29.50 -31.79
CA PHE A 96 26.53 28.26 -32.39
C PHE A 96 27.17 28.12 -33.77
N ALA A 97 27.88 27.01 -33.99
CA ALA A 97 28.33 26.62 -35.32
C ALA A 97 27.13 26.23 -36.20
N PRO A 98 27.26 26.28 -37.54
CA PRO A 98 26.22 25.81 -38.43
C PRO A 98 25.72 24.41 -38.06
N GLY A 99 24.39 24.27 -37.89
CA GLY A 99 23.77 23.00 -37.50
C GLY A 99 23.57 22.80 -35.99
N GLU A 100 24.27 23.54 -35.11
CA GLU A 100 24.11 23.40 -33.66
C GLU A 100 22.82 24.09 -33.17
N THR A 101 22.18 23.49 -32.17
CA THR A 101 20.95 24.04 -31.55
C THR A 101 21.06 24.23 -30.03
N SER A 102 22.19 23.87 -29.42
CA SER A 102 22.43 24.03 -27.99
C SER A 102 23.89 24.41 -27.70
N LYS A 103 24.08 25.34 -26.78
CA LYS A 103 25.38 25.71 -26.21
C LYS A 103 25.24 25.92 -24.71
N THR A 104 26.30 25.60 -23.97
CA THR A 104 26.33 25.76 -22.52
C THR A 104 27.19 26.95 -22.13
N ILE A 105 26.70 27.73 -21.16
CA ILE A 105 27.48 28.74 -20.43
C ILE A 105 27.68 28.26 -18.99
N VAL A 106 28.70 28.79 -18.33
CA VAL A 106 29.03 28.44 -16.94
C VAL A 106 29.00 29.69 -16.09
N VAL A 107 28.34 29.59 -14.92
CA VAL A 107 28.32 30.63 -13.89
C VAL A 107 28.77 30.00 -12.58
N SER A 108 29.74 30.60 -11.90
CA SER A 108 30.25 30.09 -10.63
C SER A 108 29.38 30.58 -9.46
N VAL A 109 28.76 29.64 -8.76
CA VAL A 109 28.05 29.86 -7.48
C VAL A 109 29.07 29.68 -6.35
N LEU A 110 28.96 30.51 -5.31
CA LEU A 110 29.89 30.61 -4.20
C LEU A 110 29.17 30.25 -2.90
N GLY A 111 28.80 28.99 -2.72
CA GLY A 111 28.11 28.59 -1.51
C GLY A 111 29.04 28.49 -0.28
N ASP A 112 28.46 28.41 0.92
CA ASP A 112 29.19 28.44 2.19
C ASP A 112 28.63 27.54 3.31
N PHE A 113 28.65 27.99 4.57
CA PHE A 113 28.19 27.20 5.74
C PHE A 113 27.17 27.96 6.61
N LEU A 114 26.68 29.11 6.14
CA LEU A 114 25.75 29.96 6.85
C LEU A 114 24.32 29.63 6.43
N GLU A 115 23.44 29.46 7.41
CA GLU A 115 22.00 29.35 7.13
C GLU A 115 21.45 30.69 6.63
N GLU A 116 21.06 30.71 5.36
CA GLU A 116 20.59 31.88 4.64
C GLU A 116 19.19 31.67 4.02
N THR A 117 18.60 32.74 3.48
CA THR A 117 17.33 32.61 2.74
C THR A 117 17.62 32.37 1.26
N ALA A 118 16.88 31.47 0.61
CA ALA A 118 17.07 31.19 -0.82
C ALA A 118 17.16 32.46 -1.68
N GLU A 119 18.19 32.50 -2.51
CA GLU A 119 18.58 33.67 -3.27
C GLU A 119 18.41 33.47 -4.78
N THR A 120 18.48 34.57 -5.53
CA THR A 120 18.27 34.55 -6.98
C THR A 120 19.24 35.46 -7.71
N PHE A 121 19.66 35.02 -8.91
CA PHE A 121 20.22 35.89 -9.93
C PHE A 121 19.54 35.59 -11.26
N SER A 122 19.68 36.46 -12.24
CA SER A 122 19.10 36.25 -13.57
C SER A 122 20.18 36.16 -14.63
N VAL A 123 19.94 35.38 -15.67
CA VAL A 123 20.75 35.41 -16.90
C VAL A 123 19.88 35.94 -18.03
N THR A 124 20.28 37.06 -18.61
CA THR A 124 19.56 37.68 -19.72
C THR A 124 20.36 37.51 -21.01
N LEU A 125 19.65 37.08 -22.06
CA LEU A 125 20.18 37.04 -23.42
C LEU A 125 20.02 38.42 -24.07
N ALA A 126 21.11 38.92 -24.64
CA ALA A 126 21.19 40.19 -25.34
C ALA A 126 21.77 39.98 -26.74
N GLY A 127 21.39 40.83 -27.69
CA GLY A 127 22.02 40.93 -29.02
C GLY A 127 22.33 39.59 -29.70
N VAL A 128 21.42 39.11 -30.55
CA VAL A 128 21.73 37.98 -31.43
C VAL A 128 22.39 38.54 -32.70
N GLU A 129 23.71 38.37 -32.84
CA GLU A 129 24.43 38.84 -34.02
C GLU A 129 23.89 38.13 -35.27
N ASN A 130 23.82 38.87 -36.39
CA ASN A 130 23.15 38.46 -37.63
C ASN A 130 21.61 38.32 -37.53
N GLN A 131 20.98 38.86 -36.48
CA GLN A 131 19.52 39.02 -36.37
C GLN A 131 19.13 40.46 -36.00
N LEU A 132 18.52 41.18 -36.94
CA LEU A 132 17.95 42.51 -36.67
C LEU A 132 16.48 42.55 -37.13
N PRO A 133 15.50 42.61 -36.19
CA PRO A 133 15.67 42.57 -34.74
C PRO A 133 16.03 41.17 -34.20
N PRO A 134 16.69 41.07 -33.03
CA PRO A 134 16.88 39.79 -32.35
C PRO A 134 15.56 39.11 -32.05
N ARG A 135 15.51 37.78 -32.14
CA ARG A 135 14.30 36.99 -31.88
C ARG A 135 14.51 36.04 -30.70
N PHE A 136 13.65 36.16 -29.70
CA PHE A 136 13.63 35.30 -28.52
C PHE A 136 12.33 34.50 -28.46
N VAL A 137 12.37 33.33 -27.86
CA VAL A 137 11.14 32.61 -27.50
C VAL A 137 10.42 33.42 -26.41
N THR A 138 9.11 33.63 -26.58
CA THR A 138 8.29 34.44 -25.66
C THR A 138 8.48 33.97 -24.22
N GLY A 139 8.90 34.89 -23.34
CA GLY A 139 9.13 34.60 -21.91
C GLY A 139 10.43 33.85 -21.58
N LYS A 140 11.33 33.63 -22.56
CA LYS A 140 12.58 32.85 -22.41
C LYS A 140 13.84 33.64 -22.75
N GLN A 141 13.75 34.97 -22.76
CA GLN A 141 14.91 35.86 -22.92
C GLN A 141 15.72 35.99 -21.63
N THR A 142 15.06 35.88 -20.48
CA THR A 142 15.67 35.94 -19.16
C THR A 142 15.32 34.67 -18.41
N ALA A 143 16.34 33.99 -17.89
CA ALA A 143 16.21 32.89 -16.95
C ALA A 143 16.46 33.41 -15.53
N VAL A 144 15.61 33.02 -14.58
CA VAL A 144 15.86 33.23 -13.16
C VAL A 144 16.50 31.98 -12.59
N ILE A 145 17.67 32.13 -11.98
CA ILE A 145 18.37 31.05 -11.29
C ILE A 145 18.11 31.24 -9.80
N THR A 146 17.57 30.21 -9.15
CA THR A 146 17.29 30.21 -7.71
C THR A 146 18.26 29.27 -7.01
N MET A 147 18.98 29.78 -6.03
CA MET A 147 19.94 29.06 -5.20
C MET A 147 19.28 28.83 -3.84
N ARG A 148 19.12 27.57 -3.43
CA ARG A 148 18.54 27.22 -2.13
C ARG A 148 19.66 27.06 -1.12
N ASP A 149 19.44 27.62 0.06
CA ASP A 149 20.22 27.33 1.25
C ASP A 149 20.13 25.84 1.58
N ASP A 150 21.28 25.19 1.75
CA ASP A 150 21.40 23.81 2.20
C ASP A 150 22.10 23.67 3.57
N ASP A 151 22.14 24.77 4.34
CA ASP A 151 22.98 24.90 5.54
C ASP A 151 22.21 24.76 6.85
N GLY A 152 20.88 24.91 6.81
CA GLY A 152 19.99 24.59 7.92
C GLY A 152 20.16 23.14 8.44
N PRO A 153 19.67 22.84 9.66
CA PRO A 153 19.85 21.53 10.29
C PRO A 153 19.25 20.41 9.43
N ALA A 154 19.99 19.31 9.27
CA ALA A 154 19.48 18.14 8.55
C ALA A 154 18.19 17.63 9.19
N SER A 155 17.24 17.18 8.37
CA SER A 155 16.04 16.49 8.86
C SER A 155 16.27 14.98 8.87
N VAL A 156 15.89 14.32 9.96
CA VAL A 156 16.04 12.87 10.17
C VAL A 156 14.68 12.19 10.13
N TRP A 157 14.60 11.00 9.52
CA TRP A 157 13.43 10.14 9.61
C TRP A 157 13.80 8.67 9.67
N LEU A 158 12.86 7.88 10.19
CA LEU A 158 13.00 6.44 10.35
C LEU A 158 12.04 5.71 9.42
N THR A 159 12.52 4.62 8.82
CA THR A 159 11.68 3.60 8.16
C THR A 159 11.92 2.25 8.83
N GLY A 160 10.85 1.53 9.12
CA GLY A 160 10.92 0.14 9.59
C GLY A 160 10.66 -0.83 8.45
N GLY A 161 11.22 -2.02 8.56
CA GLY A 161 11.10 -3.09 7.59
C GLY A 161 10.07 -4.14 8.00
N THR A 162 9.90 -5.10 7.09
CA THR A 162 9.12 -6.32 7.29
C THR A 162 10.07 -7.50 7.22
N VAL A 163 9.86 -8.52 8.04
CA VAL A 163 10.62 -9.77 8.00
C VAL A 163 9.68 -10.95 8.18
N GLN A 164 9.90 -12.05 7.46
CA GLN A 164 9.38 -13.37 7.83
C GLN A 164 10.28 -13.96 8.89
N GLU A 165 9.74 -14.34 10.04
CA GLU A 165 10.55 -14.76 11.20
C GLU A 165 11.33 -16.05 10.95
N GLY A 166 10.75 -16.97 10.20
CA GLY A 166 11.32 -18.26 9.87
C GLY A 166 11.15 -19.29 10.99
N ASN A 167 11.01 -20.55 10.58
CA ASN A 167 10.82 -21.71 11.46
C ASN A 167 11.92 -22.00 12.52
N SER A 168 13.03 -21.22 12.52
CA SER A 168 14.11 -21.30 13.52
C SER A 168 15.14 -20.19 13.33
N GLY A 169 15.88 -19.88 14.41
CA GLY A 169 17.08 -19.07 14.36
C GLY A 169 16.81 -17.59 14.59
N ALA A 170 17.64 -16.73 14.01
CA ALA A 170 17.57 -15.29 14.20
C ALA A 170 17.67 -14.58 12.85
N ARG A 171 16.82 -13.59 12.62
CA ARG A 171 16.77 -12.78 11.40
C ARG A 171 16.76 -11.31 11.74
N ASP A 172 17.38 -10.51 10.89
CA ASP A 172 17.38 -9.06 11.08
C ASP A 172 16.19 -8.43 10.36
N VAL A 173 15.37 -7.68 11.10
CA VAL A 173 14.46 -6.70 10.50
C VAL A 173 15.16 -5.34 10.42
N PRO A 174 15.23 -4.71 9.24
CA PRO A 174 15.96 -3.45 9.10
C PRO A 174 15.13 -2.28 9.65
N PHE A 175 15.73 -1.48 10.53
CA PHE A 175 15.37 -0.07 10.63
C PHE A 175 16.41 0.75 9.87
N THR A 176 15.96 1.72 9.09
CA THR A 176 16.87 2.64 8.40
C THR A 176 16.61 4.05 8.88
N VAL A 177 17.68 4.70 9.31
CA VAL A 177 17.71 6.13 9.60
C VAL A 177 18.12 6.84 8.33
N TRP A 178 17.37 7.87 7.95
CA TRP A 178 17.60 8.69 6.78
C TRP A 178 17.81 10.15 7.17
N LEU A 179 18.62 10.85 6.39
CA LEU A 179 18.83 12.28 6.50
C LEU A 179 18.51 12.98 5.18
N SER A 180 17.99 14.20 5.24
CA SER A 180 17.72 15.01 4.05
C SER A 180 18.98 15.44 3.31
N ARG A 181 20.09 15.51 4.04
CA ARG A 181 21.44 15.68 3.51
C ARG A 181 22.44 14.96 4.42
N ALA A 182 23.60 14.60 3.89
CA ALA A 182 24.66 14.07 4.73
C ALA A 182 25.15 15.16 5.73
N PRO A 183 25.61 14.78 6.94
CA PRO A 183 26.26 15.72 7.84
C PRO A 183 27.51 16.31 7.19
N LYS A 184 27.76 17.59 7.43
CA LYS A 184 28.97 18.29 6.96
C LYS A 184 30.17 17.93 7.83
N LEU A 185 31.38 18.18 7.33
CA LEU A 185 32.59 17.93 8.10
C LEU A 185 32.62 18.84 9.36
N GLY A 186 32.58 18.23 10.54
CA GLY A 186 32.54 18.95 11.83
C GLY A 186 31.14 19.12 12.42
N GLU A 187 30.09 18.81 11.66
CA GLU A 187 28.71 18.70 12.15
C GLU A 187 28.54 17.38 12.91
N ILE A 188 27.86 17.42 14.07
CA ILE A 188 27.51 16.23 14.84
C ILE A 188 26.03 15.99 14.69
N VAL A 189 25.66 14.96 13.95
CA VAL A 189 24.29 14.43 13.88
C VAL A 189 24.23 13.11 14.62
N SER A 190 23.45 13.06 15.70
CA SER A 190 23.26 11.84 16.46
C SER A 190 21.86 11.72 17.05
N LEU A 191 21.44 10.47 17.27
CA LEU A 191 20.16 10.14 17.89
C LEU A 191 20.34 9.04 18.93
N ASP A 192 19.64 9.19 20.05
CA ASP A 192 19.42 8.08 20.98
C ASP A 192 18.13 7.37 20.56
N TYR A 193 18.14 6.04 20.64
CA TYR A 193 17.00 5.21 20.24
C TYR A 193 16.77 4.06 21.22
N ALA A 194 15.53 3.57 21.24
CA ALA A 194 15.14 2.34 21.92
C ALA A 194 14.00 1.65 21.17
N THR A 195 13.97 0.32 21.18
CA THR A 195 12.83 -0.47 20.72
C THR A 195 11.71 -0.45 21.75
N VAL A 196 10.45 -0.46 21.29
CA VAL A 196 9.23 -0.45 22.11
C VAL A 196 8.34 -1.60 21.66
N ASN A 197 7.86 -2.38 22.63
CA ASN A 197 6.91 -3.47 22.37
C ASN A 197 5.58 -2.91 21.87
N GLU A 198 4.91 -3.66 20.99
CA GLU A 198 3.51 -3.44 20.62
C GLU A 198 2.80 -4.78 20.76
N THR A 199 2.42 -5.43 19.66
CA THR A 199 1.97 -6.83 19.70
C THR A 199 3.15 -7.78 19.87
N ALA A 200 4.30 -7.46 19.26
CA ALA A 200 5.55 -8.18 19.51
C ALA A 200 6.20 -7.71 20.82
N VAL A 201 6.82 -8.65 21.53
CA VAL A 201 7.41 -8.55 22.85
C VAL A 201 8.93 -8.77 22.79
N ALA A 202 9.69 -7.80 23.31
CA ALA A 202 11.14 -7.91 23.36
C ALA A 202 11.63 -8.88 24.45
N ALA A 203 12.70 -9.61 24.14
CA ALA A 203 13.59 -10.19 25.13
C ALA A 203 14.42 -9.09 25.81
N ASP A 204 14.34 -9.03 27.14
CA ASP A 204 15.18 -8.12 27.93
C ASP A 204 16.60 -8.69 28.08
N ALA A 205 17.60 -7.91 27.64
CA ALA A 205 19.01 -8.28 27.73
C ALA A 205 19.50 -8.46 29.18
N SER A 206 18.90 -7.76 30.16
CA SER A 206 19.21 -7.95 31.57
C SER A 206 18.68 -9.29 32.09
N MET A 207 17.54 -9.75 31.56
CA MET A 207 16.88 -11.01 31.90
C MET A 207 17.60 -12.23 31.31
N ALA A 208 18.13 -12.10 30.09
CA ALA A 208 18.96 -13.13 29.44
C ALA A 208 20.23 -13.45 30.26
N SER A 209 20.83 -12.44 30.91
CA SER A 209 22.01 -12.62 31.77
C SER A 209 21.70 -13.27 33.13
N MET A 210 20.43 -13.30 33.52
CA MET A 210 19.92 -13.88 34.77
C MET A 210 19.23 -15.23 34.58
N GLY A 211 19.19 -15.76 33.34
CA GLY A 211 18.51 -17.02 33.01
C GLY A 211 16.99 -16.94 33.18
N MET A 212 16.40 -15.75 33.09
CA MET A 212 14.96 -15.53 33.24
C MET A 212 14.29 -15.39 31.86
N GLU A 213 13.17 -16.09 31.68
CA GLU A 213 12.30 -16.05 30.49
C GLU A 213 11.54 -14.72 30.37
N CYS A 214 10.95 -14.46 29.20
CA CYS A 214 10.07 -13.31 28.95
C CYS A 214 9.04 -13.19 30.08
N GLN A 215 9.01 -12.07 30.81
CA GLN A 215 8.06 -11.92 31.93
C GLN A 215 6.58 -11.87 31.47
N CYS A 216 6.32 -11.72 30.17
CA CYS A 216 4.98 -11.60 29.60
C CYS A 216 4.32 -12.95 29.29
N ARG A 217 5.13 -13.99 29.04
CA ARG A 217 4.71 -15.36 28.70
C ARG A 217 5.78 -16.28 29.28
N LYS A 218 5.48 -17.00 30.37
CA LYS A 218 6.45 -17.86 31.09
C LYS A 218 6.80 -19.13 30.31
N GLU A 219 7.22 -18.96 29.07
CA GLU A 219 7.77 -20.03 28.25
C GLU A 219 9.15 -19.61 27.77
N ALA A 220 10.11 -20.53 27.86
CA ALA A 220 11.34 -20.44 27.10
C ALA A 220 10.99 -20.13 25.63
N ASN A 221 11.59 -19.07 25.09
CA ASN A 221 11.40 -18.55 23.72
C ASN A 221 10.17 -17.68 23.43
N ALA A 222 9.32 -17.28 24.38
CA ALA A 222 8.16 -16.42 24.09
C ALA A 222 8.44 -14.92 23.85
N CYS A 223 9.62 -14.58 23.34
CA CYS A 223 9.93 -13.22 22.94
C CYS A 223 10.33 -13.19 21.48
N ASP A 224 9.77 -12.25 20.75
CA ASP A 224 9.73 -12.29 19.28
C ASP A 224 10.94 -11.52 18.71
N PHE A 225 11.50 -10.59 19.49
CA PHE A 225 12.71 -9.85 19.11
C PHE A 225 13.63 -9.53 20.29
N ASN A 226 14.87 -9.13 20.01
CA ASN A 226 15.81 -8.68 21.03
C ASN A 226 15.71 -7.16 21.25
N HIS A 227 15.48 -6.72 22.49
CA HIS A 227 15.43 -5.30 22.81
C HIS A 227 16.75 -4.60 22.42
N ARG A 228 16.66 -3.46 21.73
CA ARG A 228 17.82 -2.70 21.28
C ARG A 228 17.67 -1.23 21.65
N GLN A 229 18.69 -0.67 22.29
CA GLN A 229 18.80 0.76 22.59
C GLN A 229 20.25 1.25 22.45
N GLY A 230 20.44 2.55 22.24
CA GLY A 230 21.76 3.15 22.23
C GLY A 230 21.80 4.51 21.52
N THR A 231 23.02 4.98 21.26
CA THR A 231 23.28 6.21 20.50
C THR A 231 23.83 5.86 19.13
N LEU A 232 23.26 6.42 18.07
CA LEU A 232 23.79 6.36 16.72
C LEU A 232 24.32 7.75 16.32
N VAL A 233 25.60 7.80 15.94
CA VAL A 233 26.23 8.98 15.34
C VAL A 233 26.36 8.74 13.84
N ILE A 234 25.84 9.67 13.03
CA ILE A 234 25.90 9.55 11.57
C ILE A 234 27.13 10.31 11.07
N PRO A 235 28.09 9.64 10.39
CA PRO A 235 29.32 10.29 9.97
C PRO A 235 29.09 11.23 8.77
N PRO A 236 29.97 12.24 8.61
CA PRO A 236 29.94 13.12 7.44
C PRO A 236 30.00 12.34 6.12
N GLY A 237 29.28 12.83 5.11
CA GLY A 237 29.20 12.19 3.79
C GLY A 237 28.26 10.98 3.70
N THR A 238 27.55 10.61 4.77
CA THR A 238 26.51 9.57 4.75
C THR A 238 25.14 10.16 5.06
N SER A 239 24.13 9.84 4.25
CA SER A 239 22.74 10.29 4.44
C SER A 239 21.81 9.19 4.96
N SER A 240 22.36 8.02 5.31
CA SER A 240 21.60 6.94 5.92
C SER A 240 22.46 6.03 6.79
N ALA A 241 21.81 5.34 7.72
CA ALA A 241 22.41 4.34 8.59
C ALA A 241 21.40 3.24 8.93
N ASN A 242 21.85 1.97 8.93
CA ASN A 242 21.01 0.83 9.26
C ASN A 242 21.14 0.46 10.76
N LEU A 243 20.01 0.16 11.38
CA LEU A 243 19.85 -0.31 12.75
C LEU A 243 19.06 -1.63 12.75
N PRO A 244 19.65 -2.76 12.35
CA PRO A 244 18.94 -4.04 12.31
C PRO A 244 18.50 -4.49 13.72
N VAL A 245 17.25 -4.91 13.88
CA VAL A 245 16.79 -5.53 15.13
C VAL A 245 16.64 -7.03 14.87
N VAL A 246 17.17 -7.83 15.79
CA VAL A 246 17.12 -9.29 15.67
C VAL A 246 15.75 -9.78 16.10
N VAL A 247 15.01 -10.36 15.16
CA VAL A 247 13.80 -11.17 15.34
C VAL A 247 14.22 -12.63 15.54
N LYS A 248 13.52 -13.33 16.42
CA LYS A 248 13.76 -14.74 16.70
C LYS A 248 12.69 -15.53 15.97
N GLY A 249 13.13 -16.42 15.09
CA GLY A 249 12.23 -17.35 14.45
C GLY A 249 11.99 -18.57 15.33
N ASP A 250 10.75 -19.01 15.44
CA ASP A 250 10.39 -20.24 16.13
C ASP A 250 9.44 -21.13 15.31
N LEU A 251 8.55 -21.90 15.93
CA LEU A 251 7.60 -22.77 15.23
C LEU A 251 6.16 -22.48 15.66
N ARG A 252 5.96 -21.40 16.42
CA ARG A 252 4.68 -21.01 16.96
C ARG A 252 3.96 -20.24 15.89
N ASP A 253 2.77 -20.73 15.61
CA ASP A 253 1.84 -20.01 14.77
C ASP A 253 1.27 -18.82 15.57
N GLU A 254 1.72 -17.63 15.22
CA GLU A 254 1.34 -16.37 15.83
C GLU A 254 0.43 -15.56 14.90
N GLU A 255 -0.08 -14.42 15.37
CA GLU A 255 -0.66 -13.45 14.44
C GLU A 255 0.45 -12.55 13.93
N LEU A 256 0.20 -11.78 12.86
CA LEU A 256 1.15 -10.76 12.43
C LEU A 256 1.46 -9.84 13.62
N GLU A 257 2.75 -9.73 13.95
CA GLU A 257 3.19 -8.89 15.03
C GLU A 257 3.89 -7.62 14.54
N VAL A 258 3.85 -6.59 15.38
CA VAL A 258 4.54 -5.33 15.14
C VAL A 258 5.29 -4.89 16.38
N PHE A 259 6.34 -4.10 16.20
CA PHE A 259 7.01 -3.37 17.26
C PHE A 259 7.60 -2.08 16.71
N GLN A 260 8.02 -1.16 17.57
CA GLN A 260 8.56 0.13 17.14
C GLN A 260 10.02 0.33 17.51
N LEU A 261 10.72 1.14 16.71
CA LEU A 261 11.94 1.83 17.12
C LEU A 261 11.63 3.31 17.31
N ARG A 262 11.96 3.85 18.49
CA ARG A 262 11.68 5.23 18.88
C ARG A 262 12.97 5.99 19.12
N ILE A 263 13.03 7.21 18.58
CA ILE A 263 14.03 8.23 18.89
C ILE A 263 13.68 8.83 20.25
N THR A 264 14.63 8.78 21.18
CA THR A 264 14.48 9.31 22.53
C THR A 264 15.19 10.65 22.73
N ASN A 265 16.18 10.94 21.89
CA ASN A 265 16.93 12.20 21.90
C ASN A 265 17.55 12.48 20.52
N LEU A 266 17.75 13.77 20.18
CA LEU A 266 18.33 14.22 18.92
C LEU A 266 19.36 15.32 19.15
N VAL A 267 20.44 15.30 18.39
CA VAL A 267 21.49 16.31 18.38
C VAL A 267 21.84 16.67 16.94
N GLY A 268 21.85 17.97 16.63
CA GLY A 268 22.29 18.50 15.33
C GLY A 268 21.32 18.30 14.17
N CYS A 269 20.09 17.82 14.42
CA CYS A 269 19.09 17.56 13.40
C CYS A 269 17.66 17.71 13.94
N ILE A 270 16.67 17.73 13.04
CA ILE A 270 15.24 17.82 13.36
C ILE A 270 14.53 16.56 12.85
N ALA A 271 13.69 15.93 13.69
CA ALA A 271 12.92 14.76 13.25
C ALA A 271 11.73 15.14 12.35
N ARG A 272 11.55 14.40 11.24
CA ARG A 272 10.27 14.34 10.51
C ARG A 272 9.31 13.35 11.17
N ASN A 273 9.83 12.23 11.68
CA ASN A 273 9.15 11.30 12.58
C ASN A 273 10.12 10.86 13.68
N THR A 274 9.57 10.43 14.81
CA THR A 274 10.34 9.93 15.96
C THR A 274 10.13 8.44 16.19
N THR A 275 9.28 7.79 15.41
CA THR A 275 8.98 6.37 15.51
C THR A 275 8.92 5.73 14.12
N ALA A 276 9.33 4.47 14.03
CA ALA A 276 9.08 3.60 12.89
C ALA A 276 8.60 2.24 13.38
N THR A 277 7.71 1.62 12.62
CA THR A 277 7.14 0.30 12.91
C THR A 277 7.83 -0.77 12.08
N ALA A 278 8.28 -1.84 12.72
CA ALA A 278 8.66 -3.08 12.07
C ALA A 278 7.50 -4.09 12.13
N GLN A 279 7.45 -4.99 11.16
CA GLN A 279 6.42 -6.03 11.03
C GLN A 279 7.09 -7.40 10.98
N ILE A 280 6.61 -8.31 11.83
CA ILE A 280 7.02 -9.71 11.89
C ILE A 280 5.89 -10.51 11.27
N ILE A 281 6.18 -11.10 10.12
CA ILE A 281 5.27 -12.03 9.44
C ILE A 281 5.56 -13.41 9.98
N ASP A 282 4.55 -13.97 10.62
CA ASP A 282 4.48 -15.39 10.90
C ASP A 282 4.51 -16.16 9.58
N ASP A 283 5.43 -17.13 9.47
CA ASP A 283 5.50 -18.05 8.34
C ASP A 283 5.22 -19.50 8.73
N ASP A 284 4.82 -19.75 9.98
CA ASP A 284 4.51 -21.04 10.56
C ASP A 284 3.03 -21.42 10.35
N LEU A 285 2.71 -22.08 9.23
CA LEU A 285 1.41 -22.75 9.05
C LEU A 285 1.27 -24.04 9.89
N ALA A 286 2.03 -24.21 10.98
CA ALA A 286 2.19 -25.48 11.68
C ALA A 286 0.85 -25.96 12.28
N GLY A 287 0.16 -26.81 11.52
CA GLY A 287 -1.14 -27.35 11.88
C GLY A 287 -2.32 -26.53 11.37
N LYS A 288 -2.14 -25.41 10.65
CA LYS A 288 -3.24 -24.67 10.01
C LYS A 288 -3.55 -25.20 8.61
N THR A 289 -4.83 -25.24 8.24
CA THR A 289 -5.28 -25.56 6.88
C THR A 289 -6.11 -24.44 6.29
N LEU A 290 -5.78 -24.05 5.06
CA LEU A 290 -6.65 -23.22 4.23
C LEU A 290 -7.70 -24.09 3.55
N GLY A 291 -8.98 -23.80 3.76
CA GLY A 291 -10.06 -24.58 3.17
C GLY A 291 -11.43 -24.33 3.81
N GLY A 292 -12.42 -25.14 3.42
CA GLY A 292 -13.80 -25.02 3.89
C GLY A 292 -14.48 -23.74 3.37
N ASN A 293 -15.19 -23.03 4.26
CA ASN A 293 -15.93 -21.80 3.90
C ASN A 293 -15.05 -20.55 3.79
N ARG A 294 -13.73 -20.65 4.02
CA ARG A 294 -12.80 -19.51 4.10
C ARG A 294 -11.83 -19.54 2.92
N ARG A 295 -11.97 -18.55 2.04
CA ARG A 295 -11.24 -18.50 0.78
C ARG A 295 -10.07 -17.50 0.83
N VAL A 296 -8.98 -17.86 0.16
CA VAL A 296 -7.89 -16.94 -0.21
C VAL A 296 -7.73 -17.07 -1.71
N ILE A 297 -8.12 -16.02 -2.43
CA ILE A 297 -8.16 -16.02 -3.90
C ILE A 297 -7.08 -15.11 -4.45
N ALA A 298 -6.17 -15.70 -5.23
CA ALA A 298 -5.12 -14.98 -5.93
C ALA A 298 -5.54 -14.69 -7.37
N TYR A 299 -5.65 -13.41 -7.75
CA TYR A 299 -5.67 -13.04 -9.15
C TYR A 299 -4.24 -13.00 -9.71
N ALA A 300 -4.04 -13.62 -10.86
CA ALA A 300 -2.78 -13.62 -11.59
C ALA A 300 -2.99 -13.09 -13.01
N ASP A 301 -2.27 -12.03 -13.38
CA ASP A 301 -2.31 -11.46 -14.73
C ASP A 301 -1.65 -12.38 -15.76
N ALA A 302 -2.45 -13.27 -16.33
CA ALA A 302 -2.12 -14.15 -17.44
C ALA A 302 -2.06 -13.44 -18.80
N THR A 303 -2.43 -12.15 -18.89
CA THR A 303 -2.26 -11.35 -20.12
C THR A 303 -0.84 -10.84 -20.27
N ALA A 304 -0.12 -10.66 -19.16
CA ALA A 304 1.26 -10.18 -19.10
C ALA A 304 2.33 -11.23 -19.49
N GLY A 305 1.93 -12.45 -19.88
CA GLY A 305 2.84 -13.51 -20.31
C GLY A 305 3.08 -14.57 -19.24
N THR A 306 4.35 -14.77 -18.84
CA THR A 306 4.69 -15.82 -17.86
C THR A 306 4.40 -15.34 -16.44
N VAL A 307 3.54 -16.07 -15.74
CA VAL A 307 3.18 -15.82 -14.33
C VAL A 307 4.06 -16.66 -13.41
N THR A 308 4.64 -16.03 -12.38
CA THR A 308 5.26 -16.77 -11.27
C THR A 308 4.18 -17.27 -10.34
N LEU A 309 3.87 -18.57 -10.40
CA LEU A 309 2.78 -19.19 -9.64
C LEU A 309 3.01 -19.13 -8.12
N PRO A 310 1.95 -19.01 -7.30
CA PRO A 310 2.06 -19.02 -5.86
C PRO A 310 2.28 -20.42 -5.27
N PRO A 311 2.80 -20.52 -4.04
CA PRO A 311 2.74 -21.76 -3.27
C PRO A 311 1.28 -22.20 -3.15
N ALA A 312 1.00 -23.46 -3.52
CA ALA A 312 -0.37 -23.95 -3.64
C ALA A 312 -1.07 -24.13 -2.29
N ASP A 313 -0.29 -24.31 -1.23
CA ASP A 313 -0.72 -24.40 0.18
C ASP A 313 -1.11 -23.04 0.77
N ARG A 314 -0.74 -21.93 0.13
CA ARG A 314 -1.03 -20.57 0.59
C ARG A 314 -2.31 -19.96 0.01
N ILE A 315 -3.00 -20.67 -0.89
CA ILE A 315 -4.22 -20.21 -1.56
C ILE A 315 -5.25 -21.32 -1.67
N THR A 316 -6.53 -20.95 -1.73
CA THR A 316 -7.62 -21.90 -2.06
C THR A 316 -8.08 -21.77 -3.49
N HIS A 317 -7.93 -20.58 -4.11
CA HIS A 317 -8.28 -20.35 -5.51
C HIS A 317 -7.19 -19.55 -6.23
N LEU A 318 -6.98 -19.89 -7.51
CA LEU A 318 -6.11 -19.16 -8.43
C LEU A 318 -6.91 -18.74 -9.66
N PHE A 319 -7.04 -17.44 -9.87
CA PHE A 319 -7.80 -16.86 -10.97
C PHE A 319 -6.84 -16.39 -12.06
N ALA A 320 -6.99 -16.92 -13.27
CA ALA A 320 -6.26 -16.47 -14.44
C ALA A 320 -6.98 -15.27 -15.06
N ALA A 321 -6.42 -14.08 -14.86
CA ALA A 321 -6.91 -12.83 -15.39
C ALA A 321 -6.09 -12.45 -16.64
N PHE A 322 -6.61 -12.40 -17.86
CA PHE A 322 -8.00 -12.56 -18.26
C PHE A 322 -8.10 -13.31 -19.58
N ALA A 323 -9.32 -13.73 -19.92
CA ALA A 323 -9.75 -13.87 -21.31
C ALA A 323 -10.66 -12.70 -21.71
N ASN A 324 -10.76 -12.43 -23.01
CA ASN A 324 -11.64 -11.39 -23.57
C ASN A 324 -12.90 -12.02 -24.18
N VAL A 325 -13.96 -11.23 -24.33
CA VAL A 325 -15.20 -11.60 -25.01
C VAL A 325 -15.29 -10.94 -26.38
N GLY A 326 -15.50 -11.75 -27.42
CA GLY A 326 -15.74 -11.31 -28.79
C GLY A 326 -17.16 -10.76 -28.98
N ASN A 327 -17.32 -9.94 -30.03
CA ASN A 327 -18.61 -9.31 -30.38
C ASN A 327 -19.74 -10.28 -30.74
N ASP A 328 -19.40 -11.54 -31.04
CA ASP A 328 -20.32 -12.64 -31.35
C ASP A 328 -20.62 -13.53 -30.13
N GLY A 329 -20.02 -13.22 -28.98
CA GLY A 329 -20.10 -14.00 -27.75
C GLY A 329 -19.03 -15.07 -27.62
N THR A 330 -18.10 -15.25 -28.56
CA THR A 330 -17.01 -16.22 -28.38
C THR A 330 -15.96 -15.72 -27.38
N LEU A 331 -15.28 -16.63 -26.68
CA LEU A 331 -14.09 -16.26 -25.90
C LEU A 331 -12.90 -16.05 -26.83
N THR A 332 -12.14 -14.99 -26.58
CA THR A 332 -10.96 -14.57 -27.34
C THR A 332 -9.80 -14.29 -26.38
N SER A 333 -8.58 -14.25 -26.89
CA SER A 333 -7.38 -14.02 -26.07
C SER A 333 -7.27 -14.94 -24.85
N VAL A 334 -7.73 -16.20 -24.98
CA VAL A 334 -7.77 -17.15 -23.88
C VAL A 334 -6.34 -17.61 -23.53
N PRO A 335 -5.85 -17.34 -22.30
CA PRO A 335 -4.52 -17.76 -21.89
C PRO A 335 -4.44 -19.29 -21.77
N GLN A 336 -3.27 -19.86 -22.06
CA GLN A 336 -3.02 -21.30 -21.93
C GLN A 336 -2.46 -21.59 -20.53
N ILE A 337 -3.33 -22.05 -19.64
CA ILE A 337 -3.09 -22.21 -18.20
C ILE A 337 -3.29 -23.65 -17.70
N SER A 338 -3.46 -24.61 -18.62
CA SER A 338 -3.65 -26.02 -18.25
C SER A 338 -2.53 -26.57 -17.37
N SER A 339 -1.29 -26.07 -17.52
CA SER A 339 -0.12 -26.41 -16.69
C SER A 339 -0.26 -26.03 -15.22
N TRP A 340 -1.12 -25.05 -14.89
CA TRP A 340 -1.34 -24.61 -13.50
C TRP A 340 -2.00 -25.70 -12.65
N ASN A 341 -2.70 -26.65 -13.28
CA ASN A 341 -3.24 -27.83 -12.60
C ASN A 341 -2.17 -28.69 -11.90
N SER A 342 -0.89 -28.54 -12.24
CA SER A 342 0.20 -29.20 -11.52
C SER A 342 0.27 -28.82 -10.03
N LEU A 343 -0.17 -27.59 -9.67
CA LEU A 343 -0.26 -27.13 -8.28
C LEU A 343 -1.20 -27.98 -7.42
N LYS A 344 -2.19 -28.64 -8.06
CA LYS A 344 -3.14 -29.52 -7.36
C LYS A 344 -2.49 -30.79 -6.79
N SER A 345 -1.26 -31.11 -7.21
CA SER A 345 -0.49 -32.19 -6.58
C SER A 345 -0.04 -31.84 -5.15
N THR A 346 0.15 -30.55 -4.87
CA THR A 346 0.47 -30.03 -3.53
C THR A 346 -0.81 -29.70 -2.76
N ASN A 347 -1.79 -29.05 -3.41
CA ASN A 347 -3.09 -28.74 -2.82
C ASN A 347 -4.24 -29.31 -3.66
N PRO A 348 -4.72 -30.54 -3.38
CA PRO A 348 -5.81 -31.17 -4.12
C PRO A 348 -7.15 -30.43 -4.06
N GLN A 349 -7.34 -29.52 -3.10
CA GLN A 349 -8.54 -28.71 -2.94
C GLN A 349 -8.50 -27.39 -3.73
N LEU A 350 -7.32 -27.01 -4.26
CA LEU A 350 -7.13 -25.80 -5.05
C LEU A 350 -8.10 -25.74 -6.24
N ARG A 351 -8.77 -24.60 -6.37
CA ARG A 351 -9.63 -24.28 -7.52
C ARG A 351 -8.95 -23.30 -8.46
N ILE A 352 -8.98 -23.58 -9.76
CA ILE A 352 -8.39 -22.74 -10.79
C ILE A 352 -9.50 -22.28 -11.72
N LEU A 353 -9.74 -20.96 -11.76
CA LEU A 353 -10.80 -20.35 -12.55
C LEU A 353 -10.19 -19.44 -13.62
N LEU A 354 -10.91 -19.30 -14.75
CA LEU A 354 -10.61 -18.28 -15.75
C LEU A 354 -11.49 -17.05 -15.47
N SER A 355 -10.87 -15.90 -15.27
CA SER A 355 -11.56 -14.61 -15.20
C SER A 355 -11.71 -14.02 -16.60
N ILE A 356 -12.92 -13.56 -16.93
CA ILE A 356 -13.27 -13.06 -18.26
C ILE A 356 -13.68 -11.60 -18.13
N GLY A 357 -12.97 -10.73 -18.86
CA GLY A 357 -13.22 -9.29 -18.85
C GLY A 357 -12.10 -8.50 -18.19
N GLY A 358 -12.44 -7.78 -17.12
CA GLY A 358 -11.61 -6.79 -16.46
C GLY A 358 -11.71 -5.41 -17.13
N TRP A 359 -11.04 -4.44 -16.52
CA TRP A 359 -11.05 -3.03 -16.94
C TRP A 359 -10.82 -2.85 -18.45
N ASN A 360 -9.84 -3.54 -19.04
CA ASN A 360 -9.52 -3.31 -20.45
C ASN A 360 -10.46 -4.04 -21.43
N TRP A 361 -11.15 -5.10 -21.01
CA TRP A 361 -11.85 -6.03 -21.91
C TRP A 361 -13.36 -6.16 -21.63
N SER A 362 -13.93 -5.20 -20.91
CA SER A 362 -15.36 -5.18 -20.61
C SER A 362 -16.26 -4.62 -21.73
N SER A 363 -15.70 -3.95 -22.75
CA SER A 363 -16.46 -3.15 -23.74
C SER A 363 -17.51 -3.92 -24.54
N ASN A 364 -17.32 -5.24 -24.71
CA ASN A 364 -18.19 -6.07 -25.53
C ASN A 364 -19.33 -6.72 -24.73
N PHE A 365 -19.27 -6.72 -23.39
CA PHE A 365 -20.31 -7.30 -22.55
C PHE A 365 -21.70 -6.72 -22.78
N PRO A 366 -21.93 -5.39 -22.86
CA PRO A 366 -23.29 -4.86 -22.97
C PRO A 366 -24.02 -5.42 -24.20
N ALA A 367 -23.41 -5.29 -25.38
CA ALA A 367 -24.01 -5.77 -26.64
C ALA A 367 -24.12 -7.30 -26.71
N MET A 368 -23.16 -8.03 -26.13
CA MET A 368 -23.20 -9.50 -26.05
C MET A 368 -24.31 -9.97 -25.11
N ALA A 369 -24.43 -9.34 -23.94
CA ALA A 369 -25.42 -9.66 -22.92
C ALA A 369 -26.84 -9.32 -23.35
N ALA A 370 -27.07 -8.33 -24.23
CA ALA A 370 -28.41 -8.02 -24.73
C ALA A 370 -28.98 -9.07 -25.70
N ASP A 371 -28.12 -9.76 -26.47
CA ASP A 371 -28.52 -10.69 -27.51
C ASP A 371 -28.54 -12.14 -27.01
N SER A 372 -29.70 -12.81 -27.08
CA SER A 372 -29.85 -14.18 -26.56
C SER A 372 -28.99 -15.22 -27.27
N VAL A 373 -28.72 -15.04 -28.57
CA VAL A 373 -27.87 -15.96 -29.33
C VAL A 373 -26.43 -15.79 -28.88
N LYS A 374 -25.96 -14.54 -28.72
CA LYS A 374 -24.59 -14.27 -28.27
C LYS A 374 -24.36 -14.70 -26.83
N ARG A 375 -25.33 -14.49 -25.93
CA ARG A 375 -25.30 -15.04 -24.56
C ARG A 375 -25.13 -16.56 -24.57
N ALA A 376 -25.87 -17.28 -25.42
CA ALA A 376 -25.75 -18.73 -25.54
C ALA A 376 -24.36 -19.14 -26.09
N THR A 377 -23.84 -18.45 -27.10
CA THR A 377 -22.48 -18.66 -27.62
C THR A 377 -21.42 -18.46 -26.53
N PHE A 378 -21.58 -17.43 -25.70
CA PHE A 378 -20.68 -17.14 -24.58
C PHE A 378 -20.70 -18.22 -23.52
N ALA A 379 -21.89 -18.64 -23.08
CA ALA A 379 -22.04 -19.72 -22.11
C ALA A 379 -21.40 -21.03 -22.62
N GLN A 380 -21.57 -21.36 -23.90
CA GLN A 380 -20.94 -22.55 -24.49
C GLN A 380 -19.42 -22.40 -24.64
N SER A 381 -18.91 -21.21 -24.92
CA SER A 381 -17.46 -20.94 -24.97
C SER A 381 -16.82 -21.09 -23.58
N CYS A 382 -17.49 -20.59 -22.54
CA CYS A 382 -17.11 -20.79 -21.13
C CYS A 382 -17.03 -22.27 -20.77
N ARG A 383 -18.08 -23.05 -21.08
CA ARG A 383 -18.09 -24.50 -20.88
C ARG A 383 -16.94 -25.20 -21.64
N SER A 384 -16.68 -24.78 -22.87
CA SER A 384 -15.65 -25.39 -23.72
C SER A 384 -14.25 -25.15 -23.18
N VAL A 385 -13.93 -23.94 -22.70
CA VAL A 385 -12.60 -23.65 -22.14
C VAL A 385 -12.36 -24.35 -20.81
N VAL A 386 -13.38 -24.43 -19.94
CA VAL A 386 -13.31 -25.17 -18.67
C VAL A 386 -12.94 -26.63 -18.92
N LEU A 387 -13.59 -27.27 -19.89
CA LEU A 387 -13.29 -28.66 -20.25
C LEU A 387 -11.90 -28.79 -20.91
N ALA A 388 -11.57 -27.91 -21.85
CA ALA A 388 -10.33 -28.01 -22.63
C ALA A 388 -9.06 -27.81 -21.79
N GLN A 389 -9.12 -26.96 -20.76
CA GLN A 389 -7.97 -26.64 -19.89
C GLN A 389 -8.07 -27.29 -18.51
N ASN A 390 -9.09 -28.11 -18.25
CA ASN A 390 -9.37 -28.74 -16.96
C ASN A 390 -9.42 -27.71 -15.81
N LEU A 391 -10.26 -26.69 -15.97
CA LEU A 391 -10.49 -25.65 -14.96
C LEU A 391 -11.64 -26.05 -14.03
N ASP A 392 -11.77 -25.34 -12.91
CA ASP A 392 -12.80 -25.59 -11.90
C ASP A 392 -13.96 -24.57 -11.94
N GLY A 393 -13.91 -23.59 -12.83
CA GLY A 393 -14.98 -22.62 -12.96
C GLY A 393 -14.64 -21.40 -13.80
N ILE A 394 -15.53 -20.41 -13.73
CA ILE A 394 -15.46 -19.14 -14.44
C ILE A 394 -15.70 -17.98 -13.46
N ASP A 395 -14.93 -16.92 -13.61
CA ASP A 395 -15.15 -15.62 -12.97
C ASP A 395 -15.56 -14.60 -14.04
N LEU A 396 -16.61 -13.84 -13.77
CA LEU A 396 -17.11 -12.79 -14.66
C LEU A 396 -16.72 -11.42 -14.13
N ASP A 397 -15.91 -10.71 -14.90
CA ASP A 397 -15.42 -9.39 -14.56
C ASP A 397 -15.89 -8.37 -15.61
N TRP A 398 -17.19 -8.02 -15.54
CA TRP A 398 -17.76 -6.95 -16.37
C TRP A 398 -17.77 -5.65 -15.55
N GLU A 399 -16.95 -4.70 -15.97
CA GLU A 399 -16.82 -3.39 -15.33
C GLU A 399 -17.41 -2.23 -16.16
N TRP A 400 -18.67 -1.80 -16.00
CA TRP A 400 -19.73 -2.38 -15.16
C TRP A 400 -21.07 -2.35 -15.91
N PRO A 401 -22.01 -3.26 -15.59
CA PRO A 401 -23.40 -3.14 -16.04
C PRO A 401 -23.99 -1.78 -15.66
N GLY A 402 -24.56 -1.05 -16.62
CA GLY A 402 -25.25 0.22 -16.37
C GLY A 402 -24.36 1.47 -16.30
N GLY A 403 -23.03 1.35 -16.39
CA GLY A 403 -22.12 2.51 -16.49
C GLY A 403 -20.75 2.30 -15.86
N GLY A 404 -19.96 3.37 -15.78
CA GLY A 404 -18.54 3.31 -15.39
C GLY A 404 -17.64 3.14 -16.60
N ASN A 405 -16.95 1.99 -16.70
CA ASN A 405 -15.96 1.73 -17.75
C ASN A 405 -16.55 1.11 -19.04
N THR A 406 -17.87 0.88 -19.09
CA THR A 406 -18.58 0.55 -20.34
C THR A 406 -19.64 1.58 -20.69
N VAL A 407 -20.01 1.64 -21.97
CA VAL A 407 -21.13 2.44 -22.46
C VAL A 407 -22.43 1.72 -22.10
N PRO A 408 -23.29 2.27 -21.22
CA PRO A 408 -24.53 1.62 -20.84
C PRO A 408 -25.45 1.42 -22.04
N ILE A 409 -26.19 0.30 -22.05
CA ILE A 409 -27.30 0.11 -22.98
C ILE A 409 -28.60 -0.14 -22.23
N ALA A 410 -29.71 -0.15 -22.98
CA ALA A 410 -31.01 -0.43 -22.40
C ALA A 410 -31.02 -1.80 -21.71
N ASN A 411 -31.48 -1.81 -20.46
CA ASN A 411 -31.78 -3.02 -19.69
C ASN A 411 -30.55 -3.86 -19.25
N ASP A 412 -29.36 -3.25 -19.13
CA ASP A 412 -28.12 -3.93 -18.70
C ASP A 412 -28.30 -4.79 -17.45
N ARG A 413 -29.03 -4.30 -16.46
CA ARG A 413 -29.36 -5.05 -15.23
C ARG A 413 -29.94 -6.44 -15.51
N ASN A 414 -30.95 -6.52 -16.37
CA ASN A 414 -31.62 -7.77 -16.68
C ASN A 414 -30.82 -8.60 -17.70
N ASN A 415 -30.09 -7.93 -18.60
CA ASN A 415 -29.22 -8.59 -19.57
C ASN A 415 -28.06 -9.31 -18.87
N PHE A 416 -27.43 -8.67 -17.87
CA PHE A 416 -26.40 -9.27 -17.04
C PHE A 416 -26.94 -10.48 -16.27
N THR A 417 -28.11 -10.33 -15.64
CA THR A 417 -28.79 -11.44 -14.94
C THR A 417 -29.05 -12.63 -15.87
N ALA A 418 -29.53 -12.38 -17.10
CA ALA A 418 -29.77 -13.42 -18.09
C ALA A 418 -28.47 -14.07 -18.61
N LEU A 419 -27.37 -13.31 -18.69
CA LEU A 419 -26.05 -13.82 -19.04
C LEU A 419 -25.52 -14.76 -17.96
N VAL A 420 -25.52 -14.33 -16.71
CA VAL A 420 -25.06 -15.13 -15.56
C VAL A 420 -25.83 -16.44 -15.48
N ARG A 421 -27.17 -16.38 -15.60
CA ARG A 421 -28.02 -17.57 -15.66
C ARG A 421 -27.63 -18.53 -16.80
N ALA A 422 -27.33 -18.01 -17.99
CA ALA A 422 -26.94 -18.84 -19.12
C ALA A 422 -25.61 -19.58 -18.86
N VAL A 423 -24.62 -18.90 -18.26
CA VAL A 423 -23.34 -19.51 -17.87
C VAL A 423 -23.54 -20.56 -16.79
N ARG A 424 -24.33 -20.27 -15.74
CA ARG A 424 -24.65 -21.22 -14.66
C ARG A 424 -25.25 -22.51 -15.20
N VAL A 425 -26.25 -22.40 -16.08
CA VAL A 425 -26.87 -23.57 -16.73
C VAL A 425 -25.85 -24.39 -17.51
N ALA A 426 -24.96 -23.76 -18.29
CA ALA A 426 -23.94 -24.48 -19.04
C ALA A 426 -22.92 -25.21 -18.13
N LEU A 427 -22.57 -24.62 -16.98
CA LEU A 427 -21.70 -25.25 -15.98
C LEU A 427 -22.42 -26.37 -15.19
N ASP A 428 -23.72 -26.25 -14.93
CA ASP A 428 -24.53 -27.31 -14.31
C ASP A 428 -24.68 -28.51 -15.24
N GLU A 429 -24.92 -28.27 -16.54
CA GLU A 429 -24.90 -29.33 -17.55
C GLU A 429 -23.55 -30.02 -17.60
N LEU A 430 -22.44 -29.27 -17.54
CA LEU A 430 -21.11 -29.86 -17.47
C LEU A 430 -20.95 -30.70 -16.20
N SER A 431 -21.40 -30.19 -15.05
CA SER A 431 -21.35 -30.90 -13.76
C SER A 431 -22.08 -32.24 -13.83
N ASN A 432 -23.27 -32.27 -14.43
CA ASN A 432 -24.04 -33.50 -14.64
C ASN A 432 -23.32 -34.52 -15.53
N THR A 433 -22.49 -34.06 -16.47
CA THR A 433 -21.73 -34.95 -17.37
C THR A 433 -20.41 -35.43 -16.81
N THR A 434 -19.71 -34.62 -16.02
CA THR A 434 -18.36 -34.94 -15.52
C THR A 434 -18.34 -35.42 -14.07
N GLY A 435 -19.42 -35.21 -13.32
CA GLY A 435 -19.48 -35.46 -11.89
C GLY A 435 -18.68 -34.48 -11.03
N LYS A 436 -18.16 -33.39 -11.62
CA LYS A 436 -17.45 -32.32 -10.90
C LYS A 436 -18.35 -31.11 -10.71
N THR A 437 -18.27 -30.45 -9.57
CA THR A 437 -18.88 -29.13 -9.37
C THR A 437 -18.00 -28.05 -9.98
N TYR A 438 -18.58 -27.18 -10.80
CA TYR A 438 -17.92 -26.00 -11.36
C TYR A 438 -18.48 -24.71 -10.77
N GLU A 439 -17.57 -23.83 -10.36
CA GLU A 439 -17.89 -22.55 -9.73
C GLU A 439 -18.16 -21.46 -10.78
N LEU A 440 -19.10 -20.57 -10.45
CA LEU A 440 -19.35 -19.33 -11.16
C LEU A 440 -19.26 -18.17 -10.17
N THR A 441 -18.38 -17.22 -10.44
CA THR A 441 -18.08 -16.09 -9.55
C THR A 441 -18.06 -14.78 -10.33
N CYS A 442 -17.94 -13.65 -9.63
CA CYS A 442 -17.77 -12.36 -10.28
C CYS A 442 -16.91 -11.39 -9.47
N TYR A 443 -16.30 -10.44 -10.16
CA TYR A 443 -15.82 -9.19 -9.56
C TYR A 443 -16.99 -8.20 -9.47
N ALA A 444 -17.25 -7.69 -8.25
CA ALA A 444 -18.47 -6.96 -7.92
C ALA A 444 -18.13 -5.50 -7.51
N PRO A 445 -18.86 -4.49 -7.99
CA PRO A 445 -18.48 -3.08 -7.86
C PRO A 445 -18.63 -2.53 -6.44
N ALA A 446 -17.80 -1.55 -6.08
CA ALA A 446 -17.91 -0.89 -4.77
C ALA A 446 -19.04 0.14 -4.67
N SER A 447 -19.26 0.93 -5.74
CA SER A 447 -20.16 2.10 -5.65
C SER A 447 -21.64 1.70 -5.63
N ALA A 448 -22.42 2.34 -4.76
CA ALA A 448 -23.87 2.15 -4.69
C ALA A 448 -24.58 2.40 -6.05
N ALA A 449 -24.06 3.32 -6.86
CA ALA A 449 -24.57 3.62 -8.19
C ALA A 449 -24.42 2.43 -9.15
N ASN A 450 -23.24 1.77 -9.17
CA ASN A 450 -23.03 0.59 -9.99
C ASN A 450 -23.82 -0.62 -9.46
N ILE A 451 -23.85 -0.80 -8.14
CA ILE A 451 -24.61 -1.88 -7.48
C ILE A 451 -26.12 -1.79 -7.80
N ALA A 452 -26.67 -0.57 -7.94
CA ALA A 452 -28.09 -0.38 -8.30
C ALA A 452 -28.47 -1.00 -9.66
N HIS A 453 -27.49 -1.24 -10.53
CA HIS A 453 -27.67 -1.92 -11.82
C HIS A 453 -27.55 -3.44 -11.73
N TRP A 454 -27.41 -4.02 -10.53
CA TRP A 454 -27.31 -5.47 -10.32
C TRP A 454 -28.61 -6.04 -9.75
N ASP A 455 -29.00 -7.24 -10.22
CA ASP A 455 -30.08 -8.01 -9.60
C ASP A 455 -29.59 -8.93 -8.50
N LEU A 456 -29.15 -8.37 -7.37
CA LEU A 456 -28.55 -9.16 -6.29
C LEU A 456 -29.47 -10.28 -5.77
N ALA A 457 -30.80 -10.12 -5.85
CA ALA A 457 -31.74 -11.16 -5.46
C ALA A 457 -31.67 -12.40 -6.38
N ALA A 458 -31.52 -12.19 -7.68
CA ALA A 458 -31.35 -13.26 -8.66
C ALA A 458 -29.90 -13.76 -8.73
N LEU A 459 -28.94 -12.84 -8.79
CA LEU A 459 -27.51 -13.13 -8.97
C LEU A 459 -26.94 -13.97 -7.83
N LYS A 460 -27.36 -13.73 -6.57
CA LYS A 460 -26.88 -14.54 -5.43
C LYS A 460 -27.29 -16.01 -5.48
N GLN A 461 -28.25 -16.37 -6.33
CA GLN A 461 -28.66 -17.76 -6.55
C GLN A 461 -27.79 -18.47 -7.59
N ASP A 462 -27.14 -17.71 -8.48
CA ASP A 462 -26.36 -18.25 -9.60
C ASP A 462 -24.84 -18.16 -9.37
N PHE A 463 -24.39 -17.16 -8.61
CA PHE A 463 -23.00 -17.05 -8.19
C PHE A 463 -22.75 -17.84 -6.90
N ASP A 464 -21.64 -18.56 -6.88
CA ASP A 464 -21.12 -19.22 -5.68
C ASP A 464 -20.68 -18.17 -4.64
N PHE A 465 -19.97 -17.13 -5.08
CA PHE A 465 -19.58 -15.98 -4.27
C PHE A 465 -19.23 -14.75 -5.13
N PHE A 466 -19.09 -13.60 -4.47
CA PHE A 466 -18.78 -12.29 -5.04
C PHE A 466 -17.42 -11.83 -4.52
N ASN A 467 -16.50 -11.52 -5.44
CA ASN A 467 -15.25 -10.83 -5.18
C ASN A 467 -15.55 -9.32 -5.13
N VAL A 468 -15.88 -8.80 -3.95
CA VAL A 468 -16.35 -7.41 -3.78
C VAL A 468 -15.16 -6.45 -3.80
N GLN A 469 -15.17 -5.48 -4.72
CA GLN A 469 -14.15 -4.44 -4.84
C GLN A 469 -13.90 -3.75 -3.49
N GLY A 470 -12.72 -3.99 -2.93
CA GLY A 470 -12.24 -3.43 -1.66
C GLY A 470 -11.05 -2.48 -1.82
N TYR A 471 -10.88 -1.97 -3.04
CA TYR A 471 -9.80 -1.10 -3.48
C TYR A 471 -10.31 -0.18 -4.59
N ASP A 472 -9.49 0.79 -5.01
CA ASP A 472 -9.89 1.89 -5.90
C ASP A 472 -11.07 2.71 -5.35
N LEU A 473 -11.24 2.75 -4.03
CA LEU A 473 -12.30 3.54 -3.38
C LEU A 473 -12.01 5.04 -3.48
N HIS A 474 -10.72 5.38 -3.42
CA HIS A 474 -10.18 6.71 -3.70
C HIS A 474 -8.95 6.58 -4.56
N GLY A 475 -8.73 7.56 -5.42
CA GLY A 475 -7.59 7.53 -6.31
C GLY A 475 -7.29 8.90 -6.92
N PRO A 476 -6.31 8.96 -7.84
CA PRO A 476 -5.84 10.20 -8.44
C PRO A 476 -6.88 11.01 -9.22
N TRP A 477 -8.07 10.43 -9.46
CA TRP A 477 -9.24 11.11 -9.99
C TRP A 477 -9.92 12.04 -8.95
N ASP A 478 -9.63 11.86 -7.67
CA ASP A 478 -10.08 12.72 -6.58
C ASP A 478 -9.09 13.89 -6.37
N SER A 479 -9.64 15.10 -6.15
CA SER A 479 -8.85 16.29 -5.80
C SER A 479 -8.45 16.35 -4.32
N ILE A 480 -8.96 15.43 -3.51
CA ILE A 480 -8.68 15.29 -2.09
C ILE A 480 -8.22 13.86 -1.85
N THR A 481 -7.06 13.70 -1.23
CA THR A 481 -6.52 12.38 -0.86
C THR A 481 -7.52 11.59 -0.03
N GLY A 482 -7.58 10.28 -0.25
CA GLY A 482 -8.39 9.34 0.52
C GLY A 482 -7.75 7.97 0.50
N HIS A 483 -8.13 7.10 1.43
CA HIS A 483 -7.58 5.76 1.48
C HIS A 483 -8.19 4.92 0.36
N GLN A 484 -7.36 4.41 -0.54
CA GLN A 484 -7.84 3.65 -1.71
C GLN A 484 -8.49 2.32 -1.33
N SER A 485 -8.18 1.81 -0.14
CA SER A 485 -8.58 0.48 0.34
C SER A 485 -8.84 0.45 1.85
N GLY A 486 -9.33 1.57 2.42
CA GLY A 486 -9.64 1.68 3.85
C GLY A 486 -10.66 0.64 4.30
N LEU A 487 -10.34 -0.14 5.35
CA LEU A 487 -11.22 -1.20 5.84
C LEU A 487 -12.49 -0.65 6.50
N LEU A 488 -12.32 0.38 7.34
CA LEU A 488 -13.40 1.09 8.02
C LEU A 488 -13.36 2.58 7.68
N SER A 489 -14.47 3.28 7.89
CA SER A 489 -14.60 4.71 7.64
C SER A 489 -13.78 5.53 8.64
N ASN A 490 -13.05 6.53 8.15
CA ASN A 490 -12.44 7.53 9.01
C ASN A 490 -13.44 8.69 9.24
N PRO A 491 -13.76 9.08 10.48
CA PRO A 491 -14.69 10.17 10.77
C PRO A 491 -14.36 11.53 10.12
N SER A 492 -13.09 11.78 9.76
CA SER A 492 -12.72 13.01 9.05
C SER A 492 -13.05 13.00 7.55
N LYS A 493 -13.36 11.83 6.98
CA LYS A 493 -13.78 11.63 5.59
C LYS A 493 -14.82 10.50 5.55
N ASP A 494 -16.05 10.87 5.92
CA ASP A 494 -17.21 9.97 5.94
C ASP A 494 -18.05 10.18 4.67
N ASP A 495 -17.63 9.55 3.58
CA ASP A 495 -18.28 9.60 2.27
C ASP A 495 -18.95 8.27 1.86
N GLY A 496 -19.00 7.31 2.79
CA GLY A 496 -19.61 6.00 2.58
C GLY A 496 -18.77 5.02 1.75
N LEU A 497 -17.46 5.29 1.59
CA LEU A 497 -16.54 4.47 0.81
C LEU A 497 -15.44 3.83 1.68
N SER A 498 -15.83 2.86 2.49
CA SER A 498 -14.94 1.88 3.11
C SER A 498 -15.32 0.45 2.72
N ILE A 499 -14.40 -0.49 2.86
CA ILE A 499 -14.67 -1.91 2.55
C ILE A 499 -15.87 -2.44 3.36
N ALA A 500 -15.95 -2.11 4.66
CA ALA A 500 -17.06 -2.54 5.50
C ALA A 500 -18.41 -1.97 5.06
N GLU A 501 -18.46 -0.70 4.65
CA GLU A 501 -19.68 -0.07 4.13
C GLU A 501 -20.10 -0.66 2.78
N VAL A 502 -19.14 -0.90 1.89
CA VAL A 502 -19.40 -1.55 0.60
C VAL A 502 -20.00 -2.95 0.82
N LEU A 503 -19.41 -3.77 1.70
CA LEU A 503 -19.96 -5.08 2.07
C LEU A 503 -21.35 -4.97 2.72
N ALA A 504 -21.61 -3.89 3.47
CA ALA A 504 -22.91 -3.64 4.07
C ALA A 504 -24.01 -3.41 3.01
N LEU A 505 -23.69 -2.82 1.85
CA LEU A 505 -24.63 -2.66 0.74
C LEU A 505 -25.14 -4.02 0.22
N TYR A 506 -24.24 -4.99 0.05
CA TYR A 506 -24.58 -6.34 -0.41
C TYR A 506 -25.37 -7.14 0.63
N THR A 507 -24.95 -7.08 1.90
CA THR A 507 -25.66 -7.78 2.98
C THR A 507 -27.04 -7.19 3.24
N THR A 508 -27.21 -5.87 3.13
CA THR A 508 -28.52 -5.19 3.19
C THR A 508 -29.43 -5.62 2.04
N ALA A 509 -28.86 -5.86 0.85
CA ALA A 509 -29.57 -6.43 -0.29
C ALA A 509 -29.84 -7.96 -0.16
N GLY A 510 -29.41 -8.58 0.94
CA GLY A 510 -29.71 -9.96 1.29
C GLY A 510 -28.74 -11.01 0.72
N VAL A 511 -27.54 -10.60 0.28
CA VAL A 511 -26.46 -11.55 -0.02
C VAL A 511 -25.85 -12.05 1.30
N ALA A 512 -25.63 -13.36 1.42
CA ALA A 512 -25.06 -13.92 2.64
C ALA A 512 -23.60 -13.50 2.81
N LYS A 513 -23.15 -13.20 4.03
CA LYS A 513 -21.74 -12.86 4.30
C LYS A 513 -20.78 -13.93 3.81
N SER A 514 -21.15 -15.21 3.95
CA SER A 514 -20.36 -16.36 3.45
C SER A 514 -20.21 -16.41 1.92
N GLN A 515 -20.99 -15.62 1.16
CA GLN A 515 -20.87 -15.45 -0.28
C GLN A 515 -20.11 -14.16 -0.67
N LEU A 516 -19.64 -13.35 0.28
CA LEU A 516 -18.93 -12.10 0.00
C LEU A 516 -17.47 -12.24 0.43
N LEU A 517 -16.54 -11.92 -0.47
CA LEU A 517 -15.11 -11.88 -0.18
C LEU A 517 -14.64 -10.44 -0.01
N VAL A 518 -13.75 -10.23 0.96
CA VAL A 518 -13.09 -8.96 1.24
C VAL A 518 -11.95 -8.76 0.23
N GLY A 519 -12.03 -7.70 -0.58
CA GLY A 519 -11.01 -7.39 -1.58
C GLY A 519 -9.83 -6.58 -1.03
N ALA A 520 -8.62 -6.88 -1.50
CA ALA A 520 -7.41 -6.13 -1.17
C ALA A 520 -6.50 -5.86 -2.39
N PRO A 521 -5.87 -4.68 -2.49
CA PRO A 521 -4.91 -4.37 -3.53
C PRO A 521 -3.48 -4.76 -3.11
N PHE A 522 -2.70 -5.32 -4.03
CA PHE A 522 -1.23 -5.45 -3.90
C PHE A 522 -0.51 -4.28 -4.58
N TYR A 523 -1.14 -3.10 -4.51
CA TYR A 523 -0.68 -1.85 -5.07
C TYR A 523 -1.24 -0.68 -4.26
N GLY A 524 -0.74 0.52 -4.56
CA GLY A 524 -1.18 1.79 -3.99
C GLY A 524 -1.39 2.83 -5.07
N TYR A 525 -2.09 3.91 -4.72
CA TYR A 525 -2.13 5.13 -5.51
C TYR A 525 -1.37 6.24 -4.81
N TYR A 526 -0.75 7.12 -5.59
CA TYR A 526 -0.14 8.32 -5.06
C TYR A 526 -0.72 9.60 -5.64
N TRP A 527 -0.70 10.64 -4.82
CA TRP A 527 -1.03 12.02 -5.15
C TRP A 527 0.24 12.85 -5.06
N THR A 528 0.31 13.90 -5.88
CA THR A 528 1.37 14.92 -5.79
C THR A 528 0.84 16.22 -5.18
N ASN A 529 1.77 17.06 -4.74
CA ASN A 529 1.50 18.36 -4.13
C ASN A 529 0.63 18.28 -2.86
N VAL A 530 0.83 17.25 -2.05
CA VAL A 530 0.11 17.02 -0.79
C VAL A 530 0.89 17.64 0.38
N GLY A 531 0.23 18.47 1.17
CA GLY A 531 0.83 19.12 2.34
C GLY A 531 0.97 18.21 3.58
N PRO A 532 1.66 18.65 4.64
CA PRO A 532 2.02 17.83 5.79
C PRO A 532 0.89 17.63 6.81
N ASN A 533 -0.20 18.39 6.69
CA ASN A 533 -1.30 18.34 7.65
C ASN A 533 -1.96 16.96 7.63
N GLN A 534 -2.33 16.46 8.82
CA GLN A 534 -2.98 15.15 9.00
C GLN A 534 -2.24 14.00 8.31
N ASN A 535 -0.90 14.06 8.27
CA ASN A 535 -0.07 13.08 7.58
C ASN A 535 -0.42 12.90 6.10
N GLY A 536 -0.96 13.95 5.47
CA GLY A 536 -1.38 13.96 4.08
C GLY A 536 -2.74 13.34 3.81
N PHE A 537 -3.43 12.80 4.81
CA PHE A 537 -4.79 12.30 4.67
C PHE A 537 -5.82 13.44 4.61
N ASN A 538 -6.85 13.26 3.79
CA ASN A 538 -7.92 14.25 3.56
C ASN A 538 -7.41 15.66 3.22
N GLN A 539 -6.29 15.76 2.50
CA GLN A 539 -5.69 17.01 2.06
C GLN A 539 -5.88 17.23 0.54
N PRO A 540 -5.84 18.48 0.06
CA PRO A 540 -5.74 18.75 -1.36
C PRO A 540 -4.51 18.08 -1.98
N GLY A 541 -4.71 17.45 -3.13
CA GLY A 541 -3.67 16.81 -3.91
C GLY A 541 -4.09 16.71 -5.38
N GLY A 542 -3.13 16.52 -6.27
CA GLY A 542 -3.42 16.34 -7.70
C GLY A 542 -2.56 15.25 -8.31
N GLY A 543 -3.20 14.36 -9.08
CA GLY A 543 -2.57 13.34 -9.95
C GLY A 543 -1.64 12.33 -9.28
N ALA A 544 -1.68 11.09 -9.78
CA ALA A 544 -0.60 10.34 -10.41
C ALA A 544 -1.07 8.90 -10.74
N SER A 545 -0.16 7.92 -10.82
CA SER A 545 -0.43 6.52 -11.23
C SER A 545 -0.44 5.57 -10.05
N ASP A 546 -0.80 4.31 -10.30
CA ASP A 546 -0.60 3.20 -9.37
C ASP A 546 0.87 2.81 -9.23
N LEU A 547 1.20 2.18 -8.10
CA LEU A 547 2.49 1.56 -7.81
C LEU A 547 2.27 0.23 -7.10
N THR A 548 2.96 -0.83 -7.52
CA THR A 548 2.90 -2.11 -6.82
C THR A 548 3.45 -2.01 -5.40
N TYR A 549 2.97 -2.85 -4.49
CA TYR A 549 3.55 -2.94 -3.15
C TYR A 549 5.04 -3.25 -3.20
N ALA A 550 5.46 -4.11 -4.13
CA ALA A 550 6.87 -4.38 -4.41
C ALA A 550 7.66 -3.09 -4.62
N ALA A 551 7.16 -2.14 -5.42
CA ALA A 551 7.81 -0.86 -5.67
C ALA A 551 7.77 0.11 -4.47
N LEU A 552 6.74 -0.01 -3.62
CA LEU A 552 6.56 0.80 -2.41
C LEU A 552 7.34 0.29 -1.20
N SER A 553 7.80 -0.96 -1.22
CA SER A 553 8.54 -1.57 -0.12
C SER A 553 9.83 -0.80 0.21
N ALA A 554 10.19 -0.75 1.49
CA ALA A 554 11.35 0.00 2.01
C ALA A 554 12.70 -0.40 1.37
N ALA A 555 12.77 -1.57 0.74
CA ALA A 555 13.93 -2.04 -0.02
C ALA A 555 14.16 -1.24 -1.33
N ASN A 556 13.16 -0.51 -1.83
CA ASN A 556 13.25 0.23 -3.08
C ASN A 556 13.62 1.71 -2.87
N SER A 557 14.34 2.28 -3.85
CA SER A 557 14.79 3.67 -3.80
C SER A 557 13.65 4.67 -3.68
N TRP A 558 12.46 4.32 -4.18
CA TRP A 558 11.27 5.14 -4.09
C TRP A 558 10.84 5.38 -2.63
N ALA A 559 10.87 4.35 -1.78
CA ALA A 559 10.39 4.42 -0.40
C ALA A 559 11.27 5.26 0.53
N ARG A 560 12.51 5.59 0.12
CA ARG A 560 13.51 6.22 0.99
C ARG A 560 13.15 7.61 1.47
N SER A 561 12.38 8.37 0.69
CA SER A 561 11.95 9.73 1.05
C SER A 561 10.59 9.78 1.76
N PHE A 562 9.99 8.61 2.01
CA PHE A 562 8.67 8.51 2.62
C PHE A 562 8.73 8.12 4.08
N VAL A 563 7.82 8.70 4.85
CA VAL A 563 7.49 8.28 6.21
C VAL A 563 6.21 7.45 6.15
N ARG A 564 6.27 6.23 6.70
CA ARG A 564 5.07 5.41 6.90
C ARG A 564 4.27 5.94 8.08
N THR A 565 2.98 6.13 7.88
CA THR A 565 1.99 6.44 8.92
C THR A 565 0.88 5.41 8.90
N TRP A 566 0.17 5.26 10.02
CA TRP A 566 -0.94 4.34 10.18
C TRP A 566 -2.21 5.12 10.51
N ASP A 567 -3.31 4.84 9.79
CA ASP A 567 -4.62 5.35 10.16
C ASP A 567 -5.33 4.33 11.07
N PRO A 568 -5.49 4.61 12.37
CA PRO A 568 -6.11 3.68 13.31
C PRO A 568 -7.62 3.55 13.13
N TYR A 569 -8.28 4.45 12.40
CA TYR A 569 -9.69 4.33 12.08
C TYR A 569 -9.89 3.41 10.89
N SER A 570 -9.20 3.70 9.78
CA SER A 570 -9.36 2.94 8.54
C SER A 570 -8.55 1.66 8.45
N LEU A 571 -7.64 1.43 9.40
CA LEU A 571 -6.78 0.25 9.51
C LEU A 571 -5.94 0.01 8.25
N VAL A 572 -5.36 1.09 7.72
CA VAL A 572 -4.51 1.08 6.54
C VAL A 572 -3.31 2.02 6.71
N PRO A 573 -2.16 1.70 6.10
CA PRO A 573 -1.02 2.59 6.09
C PRO A 573 -1.14 3.68 5.02
N SER A 574 -0.33 4.72 5.18
CA SER A 574 0.01 5.65 4.11
C SER A 574 1.50 5.97 4.13
N LEU A 575 2.05 6.35 2.98
CA LEU A 575 3.40 6.87 2.87
C LEU A 575 3.33 8.37 2.56
N GLN A 576 4.08 9.20 3.29
CA GLN A 576 4.17 10.62 3.00
C GLN A 576 5.62 11.06 2.77
N GLU A 577 5.85 11.71 1.65
CA GLU A 577 7.05 12.50 1.39
C GLU A 577 6.71 13.97 1.55
N ILE A 578 7.58 14.70 2.25
CA ILE A 578 7.58 16.16 2.30
C ILE A 578 8.86 16.68 1.63
N THR A 579 8.70 17.51 0.60
CA THR A 579 9.82 18.17 -0.07
C THR A 579 10.23 19.44 0.67
N ALA A 580 11.36 20.04 0.28
CA ALA A 580 11.80 21.32 0.82
C ALA A 580 10.76 22.45 0.64
N GLN A 581 9.87 22.32 -0.35
CA GLN A 581 8.79 23.27 -0.63
C GLN A 581 7.57 23.11 0.29
N GLY A 582 7.59 22.14 1.22
CA GLY A 582 6.54 21.90 2.21
C GLY A 582 5.43 20.96 1.76
N ASN A 583 5.26 20.72 0.45
CA ASN A 583 4.34 19.73 -0.10
C ASN A 583 5.11 18.60 -0.78
N GLY A 584 4.56 17.40 -0.87
CA GLY A 584 5.21 16.31 -1.58
C GLY A 584 4.24 15.26 -2.10
N ARG A 585 4.66 14.01 -2.05
CA ARG A 585 3.86 12.87 -2.49
C ARG A 585 3.18 12.21 -1.30
N TRP A 586 1.97 11.72 -1.50
CA TRP A 586 1.26 10.92 -0.51
C TRP A 586 0.72 9.66 -1.19
N VAL A 587 0.89 8.50 -0.55
CA VAL A 587 0.51 7.20 -1.08
C VAL A 587 -0.47 6.52 -0.14
N SER A 588 -1.60 6.05 -0.67
CA SER A 588 -2.47 5.09 0.00
C SER A 588 -2.23 3.70 -0.59
N TYR A 589 -2.05 2.70 0.26
CA TYR A 589 -1.67 1.34 -0.13
C TYR A 589 -2.00 0.34 0.98
N ASP A 590 -1.82 -0.95 0.70
CA ASP A 590 -1.84 -2.01 1.71
C ASP A 590 -0.44 -2.55 1.99
N ASP A 591 -0.22 -2.98 3.22
CA ASP A 591 0.96 -3.70 3.67
C ASP A 591 0.55 -4.91 4.55
N PRO A 592 1.48 -5.73 5.06
CA PRO A 592 1.12 -6.88 5.88
C PRO A 592 0.19 -6.51 7.05
N GLN A 593 0.42 -5.39 7.73
CA GLN A 593 -0.44 -4.92 8.82
C GLN A 593 -1.90 -4.72 8.42
N SER A 594 -2.17 -4.05 7.30
CA SER A 594 -3.55 -3.85 6.84
C SER A 594 -4.17 -5.11 6.24
N LEU A 595 -3.38 -5.97 5.59
CA LEU A 595 -3.86 -7.25 5.08
C LEU A 595 -4.25 -8.22 6.19
N HIS A 596 -3.45 -8.28 7.27
CA HIS A 596 -3.82 -9.01 8.48
C HIS A 596 -5.15 -8.49 9.03
N ALA A 597 -5.32 -7.18 9.18
CA ALA A 597 -6.56 -6.57 9.65
C ALA A 597 -7.78 -6.94 8.79
N LYS A 598 -7.62 -6.96 7.46
CA LYS A 598 -8.69 -7.34 6.50
C LYS A 598 -9.06 -8.83 6.60
N ALA A 599 -8.07 -9.70 6.72
CA ALA A 599 -8.28 -11.14 6.92
C ALA A 599 -8.95 -11.42 8.27
N ALA A 600 -8.45 -10.81 9.35
CA ALA A 600 -9.04 -10.89 10.68
C ALA A 600 -10.49 -10.38 10.69
N PHE A 601 -10.77 -9.25 10.03
CA PHE A 601 -12.12 -8.74 9.85
C PHE A 601 -13.03 -9.73 9.11
N SER A 602 -12.54 -10.31 8.00
CA SER A 602 -13.26 -11.31 7.23
C SER A 602 -13.68 -12.50 8.10
N ARG A 603 -12.73 -13.06 8.86
CA ARG A 603 -12.97 -14.17 9.80
C ARG A 603 -13.95 -13.79 10.91
N ALA A 604 -13.67 -12.72 11.64
CA ALA A 604 -14.44 -12.30 12.81
C ALA A 604 -15.91 -12.00 12.47
N HIS A 605 -16.18 -11.54 11.25
CA HIS A 605 -17.53 -11.15 10.82
C HIS A 605 -18.24 -12.22 9.98
N GLY A 606 -17.60 -13.38 9.73
CA GLY A 606 -18.19 -14.50 9.00
C GLY A 606 -18.32 -14.28 7.48
N TYR A 607 -17.43 -13.48 6.90
CA TYR A 607 -17.33 -13.32 5.45
C TYR A 607 -16.70 -14.58 4.81
N GLY A 608 -16.94 -14.78 3.51
CA GLY A 608 -16.54 -16.00 2.79
C GLY A 608 -15.04 -16.14 2.55
N GLY A 609 -14.23 -15.16 2.96
CA GLY A 609 -12.79 -15.10 2.76
C GLY A 609 -12.30 -13.75 2.23
N VAL A 610 -11.12 -13.79 1.61
CA VAL A 610 -10.41 -12.64 1.03
C VAL A 610 -9.98 -12.95 -0.40
N PHE A 611 -9.85 -11.93 -1.22
CA PHE A 611 -9.18 -12.00 -2.51
C PHE A 611 -8.28 -10.78 -2.72
N PHE A 612 -7.32 -10.89 -3.63
CA PHE A 612 -6.45 -9.76 -3.93
C PHE A 612 -6.14 -9.59 -5.42
N TRP A 613 -5.94 -8.32 -5.82
CA TRP A 613 -5.43 -7.92 -7.13
C TRP A 613 -4.08 -7.21 -6.97
N GLN A 614 -2.98 -7.70 -7.51
CA GLN A 614 -2.77 -9.03 -8.10
C GLN A 614 -1.38 -9.56 -7.72
N LEU A 615 -1.16 -10.85 -7.93
CA LEU A 615 0.01 -11.60 -7.44
C LEU A 615 1.38 -10.96 -7.77
N GLY A 616 1.54 -10.36 -8.94
CA GLY A 616 2.75 -9.67 -9.37
C GLY A 616 3.00 -8.32 -8.68
N GLY A 617 2.08 -7.85 -7.84
CA GLY A 617 2.25 -6.66 -7.01
C GLY A 617 3.01 -6.90 -5.71
N ASP A 618 3.17 -8.16 -5.30
CA ASP A 618 3.81 -8.55 -4.04
C ASP A 618 5.35 -8.51 -4.13
N THR A 619 6.01 -8.47 -2.97
CA THR A 619 7.47 -8.60 -2.84
C THR A 619 7.95 -10.00 -3.23
N ALA A 620 9.24 -10.15 -3.51
CA ALA A 620 9.82 -11.41 -3.96
C ALA A 620 9.70 -12.54 -2.92
N ASP A 621 9.66 -12.20 -1.63
CA ASP A 621 9.43 -13.08 -0.50
C ASP A 621 7.93 -13.33 -0.21
N ARG A 622 7.03 -12.70 -0.95
CA ARG A 622 5.57 -12.87 -0.88
C ARG A 622 4.96 -12.42 0.45
N SER A 623 5.51 -11.35 1.02
CA SER A 623 5.09 -10.84 2.33
C SER A 623 3.57 -10.63 2.43
N LEU A 624 2.92 -10.09 1.40
CA LEU A 624 1.48 -9.84 1.41
C LEU A 624 0.66 -11.13 1.32
N LEU A 625 1.03 -12.05 0.41
CA LEU A 625 0.34 -13.33 0.26
C LEU A 625 0.47 -14.18 1.53
N THR A 626 1.68 -14.31 2.08
CA THR A 626 1.95 -15.06 3.33
C THR A 626 1.05 -14.53 4.44
N THR A 627 1.04 -13.21 4.65
CA THR A 627 0.22 -12.58 5.69
C THR A 627 -1.28 -12.83 5.52
N LEU A 628 -1.82 -12.68 4.31
CA LEU A 628 -3.23 -12.97 4.04
C LEU A 628 -3.56 -14.45 4.28
N SER A 629 -2.67 -15.33 3.88
CA SER A 629 -2.80 -16.77 4.02
C SER A 629 -2.91 -17.16 5.49
N ASP A 630 -1.94 -16.73 6.30
CA ASP A 630 -1.82 -17.18 7.70
C ASP A 630 -2.88 -16.56 8.59
N SER A 631 -3.24 -15.32 8.28
CA SER A 631 -4.36 -14.63 8.94
C SER A 631 -5.72 -15.24 8.61
N MET A 632 -5.85 -15.92 7.47
CA MET A 632 -7.08 -16.59 7.05
C MET A 632 -7.15 -18.06 7.45
N ALA A 633 -6.00 -18.70 7.64
CA ALA A 633 -5.90 -20.09 7.97
C ALA A 633 -6.38 -20.35 9.41
N ASP A 634 -7.03 -21.50 9.62
CA ASP A 634 -7.38 -21.99 10.94
C ASP A 634 -6.58 -23.24 11.22
N TYR A 635 -6.34 -23.52 12.51
CA TYR A 635 -5.86 -24.83 12.94
C TYR A 635 -6.77 -25.90 12.34
N ALA A 636 -6.16 -26.85 11.66
CA ALA A 636 -6.80 -28.03 11.13
C ALA A 636 -7.55 -28.68 12.28
N THR A 637 -8.87 -28.73 12.16
CA THR A 637 -9.77 -29.36 13.15
C THR A 637 -9.72 -30.88 13.04
N THR A 638 -8.56 -31.46 12.71
CA THR A 638 -8.33 -32.88 13.00
C THR A 638 -8.33 -33.00 14.50
N ASP A 639 -9.44 -33.51 15.00
CA ASP A 639 -9.70 -33.95 16.37
C ASP A 639 -9.93 -35.46 16.20
N SER A 640 -8.83 -36.21 16.12
CA SER A 640 -8.83 -37.61 15.71
C SER A 640 -9.50 -38.51 16.75
N ASP A 641 -9.53 -38.09 18.01
CA ASP A 641 -10.17 -38.79 19.12
C ASP A 641 -11.54 -38.19 19.52
N ALA A 642 -11.96 -37.11 18.88
CA ALA A 642 -13.27 -36.47 18.96
C ALA A 642 -13.60 -35.91 20.35
N ASP A 643 -12.60 -35.41 21.06
CA ASP A 643 -12.73 -34.87 22.42
C ASP A 643 -12.92 -33.35 22.48
N GLY A 644 -12.91 -32.71 21.32
CA GLY A 644 -13.16 -31.30 21.09
C GLY A 644 -11.90 -30.47 20.89
N LEU A 645 -10.71 -30.97 21.21
CA LEU A 645 -9.47 -30.25 20.99
C LEU A 645 -8.85 -30.60 19.63
N PRO A 646 -8.11 -29.68 18.98
CA PRO A 646 -7.37 -30.04 17.77
C PRO A 646 -6.12 -30.85 18.10
N ASP A 647 -5.88 -31.93 17.35
CA ASP A 647 -4.73 -32.83 17.47
C ASP A 647 -3.38 -32.07 17.51
N ALA A 648 -3.25 -31.02 16.70
CA ALA A 648 -2.02 -30.23 16.63
C ALA A 648 -1.79 -29.42 17.92
N TRP A 649 -2.87 -28.88 18.50
CA TRP A 649 -2.82 -28.15 19.75
C TRP A 649 -2.53 -29.11 20.91
N GLU A 650 -3.17 -30.27 20.92
CA GLU A 650 -2.93 -31.30 21.94
C GLU A 650 -1.48 -31.81 21.92
N MET A 651 -0.94 -32.07 20.73
CA MET A 651 0.44 -32.49 20.57
C MET A 651 1.44 -31.41 21.02
N ASN A 652 1.11 -30.13 20.83
CA ASN A 652 1.97 -29.03 21.26
C ASN A 652 1.95 -28.82 22.78
N HIS A 653 0.78 -28.89 23.41
CA HIS A 653 0.63 -28.59 24.84
C HIS A 653 0.79 -29.82 25.74
N PHE A 654 0.33 -30.99 25.31
CA PHE A 654 0.32 -32.22 26.12
C PHE A 654 1.27 -33.30 25.60
N SER A 655 1.84 -33.13 24.41
CA SER A 655 2.68 -34.14 23.73
C SER A 655 1.95 -35.48 23.47
N THR A 656 0.62 -35.50 23.50
CA THR A 656 -0.21 -36.69 23.24
C THR A 656 -1.65 -36.33 22.90
N LEU A 657 -2.27 -37.13 22.03
CA LEU A 657 -3.68 -37.06 21.59
C LEU A 657 -4.62 -37.89 22.49
N SER A 658 -4.33 -37.99 23.79
CA SER A 658 -5.09 -38.94 24.64
C SER A 658 -5.17 -38.56 26.11
N SER A 659 -4.45 -37.52 26.52
CA SER A 659 -4.41 -37.09 27.93
C SER A 659 -5.36 -35.95 28.24
N ALA A 660 -5.80 -35.18 27.25
CA ALA A 660 -6.46 -33.90 27.45
C ALA A 660 -7.70 -33.81 26.60
N ASN A 661 -8.86 -33.83 27.26
CA ASN A 661 -10.15 -33.63 26.63
C ASN A 661 -10.54 -32.16 26.75
N GLY A 662 -11.19 -31.56 25.75
CA GLY A 662 -11.58 -30.15 25.78
C GLY A 662 -12.46 -29.71 26.97
N SER A 663 -13.09 -30.67 27.66
CA SER A 663 -13.84 -30.45 28.91
C SER A 663 -13.01 -30.65 30.20
N SER A 664 -11.76 -31.08 30.08
CA SER A 664 -10.79 -31.16 31.18
C SER A 664 -10.34 -29.75 31.56
N ASP A 665 -9.82 -29.61 32.76
CA ASP A 665 -9.15 -28.43 33.28
C ASP A 665 -7.80 -28.92 33.79
N SER A 666 -6.82 -28.93 32.89
CA SER A 666 -5.57 -29.66 33.09
C SER A 666 -4.65 -29.02 34.12
N ASP A 667 -4.85 -27.74 34.46
CA ASP A 667 -4.12 -27.03 35.51
C ASP A 667 -4.96 -26.69 36.75
N GLY A 668 -6.27 -26.91 36.71
CA GLY A 668 -7.20 -26.76 37.83
C GLY A 668 -7.59 -25.32 38.11
N ASP A 669 -7.49 -24.42 37.13
CA ASP A 669 -7.79 -22.99 37.28
C ASP A 669 -9.27 -22.61 37.08
N GLY A 670 -10.07 -23.59 36.64
CA GLY A 670 -11.50 -23.48 36.37
C GLY A 670 -11.85 -23.14 34.93
N SER A 671 -10.85 -22.99 34.04
CA SER A 671 -11.02 -22.91 32.59
C SER A 671 -10.87 -24.31 32.01
N SER A 672 -11.75 -24.70 31.09
CA SER A 672 -11.55 -25.97 30.41
C SER A 672 -10.48 -25.80 29.32
N ASP A 673 -9.73 -26.85 29.01
CA ASP A 673 -8.70 -26.87 27.98
C ASP A 673 -9.26 -26.34 26.62
N MET A 674 -10.55 -26.56 26.33
CA MET A 674 -11.25 -25.96 25.17
C MET A 674 -11.42 -24.44 25.27
N LEU A 675 -11.80 -23.93 26.45
CA LEU A 675 -11.92 -22.49 26.67
C LEU A 675 -10.54 -21.83 26.56
N GLU A 676 -9.50 -22.53 26.99
CA GLU A 676 -8.13 -22.06 26.88
C GLU A 676 -7.62 -22.10 25.45
N PHE A 677 -7.88 -23.18 24.70
CA PHE A 677 -7.64 -23.25 23.26
C PHE A 677 -8.32 -22.09 22.52
N ARG A 678 -9.58 -21.78 22.85
CA ARG A 678 -10.32 -20.67 22.23
C ARG A 678 -9.86 -19.29 22.70
N GLY A 679 -9.44 -19.19 23.96
CA GLY A 679 -8.93 -17.98 24.61
C GLY A 679 -7.46 -17.72 24.33
N ARG A 680 -6.77 -18.67 23.69
CA ARG A 680 -5.31 -18.70 23.48
C ARG A 680 -4.51 -18.60 24.78
N THR A 681 -4.96 -19.32 25.81
CA THR A 681 -4.29 -19.47 27.10
C THR A 681 -3.68 -20.87 27.23
N LEU A 682 -2.89 -21.09 28.28
CA LEU A 682 -2.04 -22.26 28.48
C LEU A 682 -2.69 -23.29 29.41
N PRO A 683 -3.00 -24.50 28.93
CA PRO A 683 -3.74 -25.51 29.71
C PRO A 683 -2.96 -26.19 30.84
N HIS A 684 -1.78 -25.65 31.16
CA HIS A 684 -0.85 -26.18 32.16
C HIS A 684 -0.39 -25.10 33.14
N SER A 685 -1.01 -23.92 33.11
CA SER A 685 -0.63 -22.74 33.86
C SER A 685 -1.85 -22.07 34.48
N GLY A 686 -2.16 -22.42 35.74
CA GLY A 686 -3.20 -21.72 36.51
C GLY A 686 -2.85 -20.29 36.92
N ALA A 687 -1.96 -19.63 36.16
CA ALA A 687 -1.57 -18.23 36.27
C ALA A 687 -2.13 -17.37 35.12
N ASP A 688 -3.09 -17.90 34.36
CA ASP A 688 -3.61 -17.31 33.13
C ASP A 688 -4.72 -16.30 33.43
N PHE A 689 -4.29 -15.22 34.08
CA PHE A 689 -5.16 -14.11 34.45
C PHE A 689 -5.21 -13.05 33.34
N PRO A 690 -6.34 -12.32 33.21
CA PRO A 690 -6.42 -11.21 32.26
C PRO A 690 -5.35 -10.16 32.56
N CYS A 691 -4.45 -9.94 31.61
CA CYS A 691 -3.47 -8.86 31.64
C CYS A 691 -4.20 -7.52 31.44
N LEU A 692 -4.20 -6.66 32.46
CA LEU A 692 -4.71 -5.30 32.36
C LEU A 692 -3.64 -4.39 31.74
N HIS A 693 -3.83 -3.99 30.50
CA HIS A 693 -3.01 -2.99 29.83
C HIS A 693 -3.57 -1.58 30.06
N ALA A 694 -2.69 -0.58 30.19
CA ALA A 694 -3.07 0.81 30.42
C ALA A 694 -2.28 1.77 29.52
N GLU A 695 -2.96 2.50 28.64
CA GLU A 695 -2.40 3.51 27.74
C GLU A 695 -2.87 4.91 28.14
N ARG A 696 -1.96 5.88 28.26
CA ARG A 696 -2.29 7.26 28.61
C ARG A 696 -2.43 8.12 27.36
N HIS A 697 -3.62 8.67 27.12
CA HIS A 697 -3.87 9.61 26.02
C HIS A 697 -3.59 11.07 26.42
N ALA A 698 -3.32 11.91 25.41
CA ALA A 698 -2.92 13.31 25.56
C ALA A 698 -3.94 14.20 26.32
N ASN A 699 -5.20 13.77 26.42
CA ASN A 699 -6.30 14.48 27.09
C ASN A 699 -6.46 14.12 28.59
N GLN A 700 -5.42 13.54 29.23
CA GLN A 700 -5.48 13.05 30.61
C GLN A 700 -6.48 11.91 30.84
N SER A 701 -6.88 11.18 29.79
CA SER A 701 -7.58 9.91 29.93
C SER A 701 -6.61 8.73 29.88
N VAL A 702 -6.94 7.64 30.58
CA VAL A 702 -6.24 6.36 30.46
C VAL A 702 -7.19 5.36 29.84
N MET A 703 -6.80 4.81 28.70
CA MET A 703 -7.46 3.66 28.09
C MET A 703 -6.94 2.40 28.75
N LEU A 704 -7.86 1.54 29.15
CA LEU A 704 -7.60 0.28 29.83
C LEU A 704 -8.15 -0.83 28.94
N HIS A 705 -7.33 -1.81 28.60
CA HIS A 705 -7.78 -3.01 27.88
C HIS A 705 -7.49 -4.26 28.70
N TRP A 706 -8.42 -5.22 28.70
CA TRP A 706 -8.22 -6.58 29.22
C TRP A 706 -9.30 -7.52 28.67
N SER A 707 -9.01 -8.82 28.65
CA SER A 707 -9.97 -9.85 28.25
C SER A 707 -10.90 -10.22 29.40
N THR A 708 -12.17 -10.52 29.12
CA THR A 708 -13.16 -10.88 30.15
C THR A 708 -13.71 -12.28 29.94
N ALA A 709 -13.92 -13.03 31.02
CA ALA A 709 -14.62 -14.31 30.99
C ALA A 709 -16.15 -14.11 31.12
N HIS A 710 -16.93 -14.88 30.36
CA HIS A 710 -18.39 -14.73 30.32
C HIS A 710 -19.02 -15.02 31.69
N GLY A 711 -19.76 -14.06 32.25
CA GLY A 711 -20.46 -14.20 33.53
C GLY A 711 -19.62 -13.92 34.78
N VAL A 712 -18.37 -13.50 34.62
CA VAL A 712 -17.49 -13.08 35.73
C VAL A 712 -17.64 -11.58 35.97
N SER A 713 -17.79 -11.19 37.24
CA SER A 713 -17.91 -9.78 37.61
C SER A 713 -16.53 -9.19 37.93
N TYR A 714 -16.05 -8.28 37.09
CA TYR A 714 -14.77 -7.59 37.25
C TYR A 714 -14.97 -6.21 37.86
N GLN A 715 -14.36 -5.94 39.01
CA GLN A 715 -14.29 -4.61 39.61
C GLN A 715 -12.98 -3.94 39.21
N LEU A 716 -13.06 -2.91 38.38
CA LEU A 716 -11.90 -2.08 38.09
C LEU A 716 -11.69 -1.10 39.24
N GLN A 717 -10.49 -1.09 39.80
CA GLN A 717 -10.11 -0.19 40.88
C GLN A 717 -8.88 0.63 40.50
N ARG A 718 -8.81 1.85 41.04
CA ARG A 718 -7.72 2.80 40.86
C ARG A 718 -7.10 3.21 42.18
N SER A 719 -5.80 3.42 42.17
CA SER A 719 -5.04 4.00 43.27
C SER A 719 -4.06 5.05 42.77
N TYR A 720 -3.74 6.02 43.60
CA TYR A 720 -2.68 7.00 43.33
C TYR A 720 -1.41 6.74 44.15
N ASP A 721 -1.49 5.88 45.16
CA ASP A 721 -0.43 5.64 46.15
C ASP A 721 -0.21 4.16 46.49
N LEU A 722 -0.93 3.26 45.82
CA LEU A 722 -1.02 1.81 46.05
C LEU A 722 -1.58 1.39 47.42
N SER A 723 -1.85 2.34 48.31
CA SER A 723 -2.32 2.10 49.68
C SER A 723 -3.84 2.17 49.78
N THR A 724 -4.46 3.05 48.99
CA THR A 724 -5.92 3.25 48.94
C THR A 724 -6.45 2.98 47.55
N TRP A 725 -7.48 2.14 47.44
CA TRP A 725 -8.07 1.72 46.18
C TRP A 725 -9.53 2.17 46.09
N GLN A 726 -9.86 2.90 45.03
CA GLN A 726 -11.21 3.37 44.71
C GLN A 726 -11.77 2.53 43.56
N GLU A 727 -12.97 2.00 43.69
CA GLU A 727 -13.68 1.38 42.57
C GLU A 727 -14.06 2.43 41.52
N ILE A 728 -13.69 2.19 40.26
CA ILE A 728 -14.10 2.99 39.11
C ILE A 728 -15.46 2.50 38.62
N THR A 729 -15.55 1.20 38.34
CA THR A 729 -16.75 0.54 37.85
C THR A 729 -16.66 -0.97 38.02
N THR A 730 -17.80 -1.63 37.84
CA THR A 730 -17.93 -3.08 37.77
C THR A 730 -18.45 -3.49 36.39
N ILE A 731 -17.79 -4.45 35.76
CA ILE A 731 -18.14 -4.97 34.42
C ILE A 731 -18.51 -6.45 34.52
N GLN A 732 -19.59 -6.83 33.85
CA GLN A 732 -19.91 -8.24 33.62
C GLN A 732 -19.14 -8.70 32.37
N GLY A 733 -18.29 -9.71 32.55
CA GLY A 733 -17.51 -10.25 31.46
C GLY A 733 -18.39 -10.93 30.42
N SER A 734 -18.02 -10.72 29.15
CA SER A 734 -18.75 -11.20 27.98
C SER A 734 -18.06 -12.36 27.25
N GLY A 735 -16.84 -12.72 27.66
CA GLY A 735 -15.99 -13.64 26.89
C GLY A 735 -15.12 -12.96 25.85
N ALA A 736 -15.11 -11.62 25.80
CA ALA A 736 -14.37 -10.83 24.81
C ALA A 736 -13.48 -9.76 25.48
N ASP A 737 -12.61 -9.17 24.67
CA ASP A 737 -11.82 -8.01 25.06
C ASP A 737 -12.71 -6.83 25.41
N THR A 738 -12.37 -6.17 26.50
CA THR A 738 -13.06 -4.99 27.02
C THR A 738 -12.11 -3.82 27.04
N ILE A 739 -12.57 -2.70 26.47
CA ILE A 739 -11.89 -1.42 26.50
C ILE A 739 -12.68 -0.47 27.39
N MET A 740 -11.98 0.25 28.29
CA MET A 740 -12.57 1.31 29.10
C MET A 740 -11.68 2.55 29.09
N HIS A 741 -12.28 3.73 29.13
CA HIS A 741 -11.58 4.98 29.31
C HIS A 741 -11.84 5.56 30.71
N ASP A 742 -10.78 5.67 31.53
CA ASP A 742 -10.81 6.49 32.73
C ASP A 742 -10.49 7.95 32.35
N SER A 743 -11.55 8.74 32.20
CA SER A 743 -11.49 10.18 31.89
C SER A 743 -11.53 11.06 33.14
N ALA A 744 -11.60 10.49 34.34
CA ALA A 744 -11.81 11.20 35.59
C ALA A 744 -10.51 11.41 36.39
N LEU A 745 -9.37 11.58 35.71
CA LEU A 745 -8.09 11.85 36.39
C LEU A 745 -8.00 13.33 36.82
N PRO A 746 -7.66 13.62 38.09
CA PRO A 746 -7.41 14.99 38.52
C PRO A 746 -6.29 15.65 37.70
N ALA A 747 -6.48 16.93 37.38
CA ALA A 747 -5.46 17.73 36.73
C ALA A 747 -4.15 17.67 37.54
N ASN A 748 -3.03 17.35 36.86
CA ASN A 748 -1.68 17.16 37.43
C ASN A 748 -1.41 15.81 38.13
N THR A 749 -2.20 14.77 37.87
CA THR A 749 -1.87 13.41 38.34
C THR A 749 -0.58 12.90 37.67
N ALA A 750 0.47 12.69 38.47
CA ALA A 750 1.77 12.21 37.99
C ALA A 750 1.78 10.70 37.73
N LYS A 751 1.00 9.92 38.50
CA LYS A 751 0.87 8.46 38.38
C LYS A 751 -0.53 8.02 38.79
N ALA A 752 -1.07 7.03 38.09
CA ALA A 752 -2.29 6.30 38.47
C ALA A 752 -2.00 4.81 38.30
N PHE A 753 -2.48 4.00 39.24
CA PHE A 753 -2.34 2.56 39.25
C PHE A 753 -3.72 1.93 39.14
N TYR A 754 -3.83 0.85 38.38
CA TYR A 754 -5.09 0.15 38.15
C TYR A 754 -4.96 -1.32 38.54
N ARG A 755 -6.06 -1.91 38.99
CA ARG A 755 -6.17 -3.37 39.19
C ARG A 755 -7.59 -3.82 38.89
N LEU A 756 -7.73 -5.08 38.52
CA LEU A 756 -9.00 -5.77 38.47
C LEU A 756 -9.16 -6.63 39.72
N VAL A 757 -10.33 -6.54 40.36
CA VAL A 757 -10.72 -7.40 41.48
C VAL A 757 -11.97 -8.15 41.08
N PHE A 758 -11.95 -9.46 41.15
CA PHE A 758 -13.10 -10.31 40.81
C PHE A 758 -13.24 -11.40 41.87
N PRO A 759 -14.46 -11.95 42.09
CA PRO A 759 -14.64 -13.04 43.02
C PRO A 759 -13.83 -14.27 42.58
N PRO A 760 -13.35 -15.11 43.50
CA PRO A 760 -12.88 -16.44 43.14
C PRO A 760 -14.02 -17.17 42.43
N LEU A 761 -13.72 -17.75 41.25
CA LEU A 761 -14.72 -18.39 40.42
C LEU A 761 -15.39 -19.54 41.20
N PRO A 762 -16.72 -19.69 41.16
CA PRO A 762 -17.43 -20.75 41.89
C PRO A 762 -17.05 -22.19 41.51
N ALA A 763 -16.20 -22.40 40.51
CA ALA A 763 -15.74 -23.72 40.05
C ALA A 763 -14.46 -24.24 40.75
N MET A 764 -14.00 -23.63 41.86
CA MET A 764 -13.19 -24.36 42.87
C MET A 764 -14.04 -25.31 43.75
N ARG A 765 -15.02 -25.96 43.10
CA ARG A 765 -15.72 -27.22 43.37
C ARG A 765 -16.54 -27.60 42.12
N GLU A 766 -15.86 -27.69 40.98
CA GLU A 766 -15.80 -28.84 40.07
C GLU A 766 -14.88 -28.45 38.94
#